data_AF-A0A397M9X1-F1
#
_entry.id   AF-A0A397M9X1-F1
#
_cell.length_a   1.000
_cell.length_b   1.000
_cell.length_c   1.000
_cell.angle_alpha   90.00
_cell.angle_beta   90.00
_cell.angle_gamma   90.00
#
_symmetry.space_group_name_H-M   'P 1'
#
loop_
_entity.id
_entity.type
_entity.pdbx_description
1 polymer ?
#
loop_
_entity_poly.entity_id
_entity_poly.type
_entity_poly.pdbx_seq_one_letter_code
_entity_poly.pdbx_strand_id
1 'polypeptide(L)'
;MATIKTNNSSTLLYDTAFALQYAFSYGITGMIASQVYQLEGNDLNWGFPSTSMTAGNRILKSITYRDTPARDSEGNSVGFANGSRKAELTGSNYSYSKLTWEDNYSITAKQTGYTSKEAHKDSITASLSLQKFGSGKPLSISQAQSKYSYTKDTSFNGDSSSSKEAGTLMFLGKAEYRKNAGNSSLQSLTIKQYTDNYSSSQVEKNKTSQGIQNQTTSASYNFTLSSKNGLTFDAGTGLFTSTSALDSLTYVSKNASSLSPTENHNGSFQTSAVSNDVLTELSAYLTGTRSLLDVQLALLAGDDVITGTDKTHNWLFGGGGNDKITGNAGSDELYGGDGDDQLFGLAGDDLLFGGAGNDLLDGGKGVDTMIGGSGDDIYILDDHRELERINQHEGDIYQDPGIDTLRITYKSAPKTPLVVDLNAANLLEIENVQLIGTGSFEVLGNALDNRLDAGNGASVLRGGAGDDTYIVGHKDARVFEAANQGTDTVIASVSFILGANIENLTLLGKAALNGTGNELVNLLIGNDGNNILDGGLNTTGFDTLRGGKGNDTYIVRNVGDIVEEEANAGIDTVKAYFNYALTSNVENLILEGSDHINGTGNDLKNVITGNAGNNVLDGGAGIDKLIGGKGNDTYIVDLITKGVGTKATVALEDSVIEKPNEGNDTLILRVSDDVLAKLAEASKATTLTLAANLENLDASLTGNLNLNLTGNKDNNIIIGNSGNNILNGGAGDDTLYAGEGGNNILIGGAGADVMHGGSGQDTFRFTSLKDLGLGEGKQDVIWNFTQGEDKLDFSLLKGWSFKGTGEAFAATGTKQLWAEQDGDDLMLYGNSAGSVDADFSIKLVGISGLSADDFILS
;
A
#
# COMPACT_ATOMS: atom_id res chain seq x y z
N MET A 1 -8.90 -5.78 38.48
CA MET A 1 -7.58 -6.36 38.14
C MET A 1 -7.75 -7.07 36.80
N ALA A 2 -7.00 -6.80 35.75
CA ALA A 2 -5.92 -5.81 35.57
C ALA A 2 -5.94 -5.26 34.13
N THR A 3 -5.19 -4.19 33.86
CA THR A 3 -5.07 -3.55 32.54
C THR A 3 -3.96 -4.19 31.71
N ILE A 4 -4.20 -4.47 30.42
CA ILE A 4 -3.17 -4.49 29.37
C ILE A 4 -3.76 -3.82 28.11
N LYS A 5 -2.96 -2.96 27.46
CA LYS A 5 -3.20 -2.44 26.10
C LYS A 5 -2.57 -3.39 25.08
N THR A 6 -3.13 -3.48 23.88
CA THR A 6 -2.35 -3.71 22.66
C THR A 6 -2.80 -2.72 21.58
N ASN A 7 -1.83 -2.21 20.82
CA ASN A 7 -2.06 -1.28 19.71
C ASN A 7 -2.43 -2.05 18.43
N ASN A 8 -2.95 -1.31 17.45
CA ASN A 8 -2.95 -1.55 16.00
C ASN A 8 -2.59 -2.98 15.53
N SER A 9 -3.62 -3.74 15.14
CA SER A 9 -3.51 -4.78 14.12
C SER A 9 -4.87 -4.90 13.43
N SER A 10 -4.87 -4.88 12.11
CA SER A 10 -6.05 -4.98 11.25
C SER A 10 -6.66 -6.38 11.28
N THR A 11 -8.01 -6.47 11.28
CA THR A 11 -8.86 -7.42 10.52
C THR A 11 -10.26 -7.51 11.14
N LEU A 12 -11.29 -7.51 10.29
CA LEU A 12 -12.43 -8.40 10.46
C LEU A 12 -13.12 -8.63 9.10
N LEU A 13 -13.37 -9.91 8.80
CA LEU A 13 -13.88 -10.39 7.52
C LEU A 13 -15.39 -10.17 7.36
N TYR A 14 -15.80 -10.33 6.09
CA TYR A 14 -17.16 -10.41 5.57
C TYR A 14 -18.16 -11.33 6.32
N ASP A 15 -19.43 -10.96 6.10
CA ASP A 15 -20.65 -11.79 6.03
C ASP A 15 -21.27 -12.34 7.32
N THR A 16 -22.56 -12.03 7.52
CA THR A 16 -23.61 -13.05 7.69
C THR A 16 -25.00 -12.43 7.61
N ALA A 17 -25.55 -12.35 6.40
CA ALA A 17 -26.99 -12.10 6.21
C ALA A 17 -27.84 -13.35 6.52
N PHE A 18 -27.87 -13.83 7.78
CA PHE A 18 -28.72 -14.97 8.17
C PHE A 18 -29.19 -14.97 9.64
N ALA A 19 -29.98 -13.96 10.02
CA ALA A 19 -30.68 -13.94 11.32
C ALA A 19 -32.10 -13.36 11.25
N LEU A 20 -32.85 -13.66 10.19
CA LEU A 20 -34.31 -13.63 10.31
C LEU A 20 -34.81 -14.93 10.95
N GLN A 21 -35.96 -14.83 11.64
CA GLN A 21 -36.83 -15.96 12.01
C GLN A 21 -36.47 -16.78 13.27
N TYR A 22 -36.61 -16.16 14.45
CA TYR A 22 -37.31 -16.80 15.60
C TYR A 22 -37.78 -15.81 16.70
N ALA A 23 -38.59 -14.79 16.35
CA ALA A 23 -39.25 -13.93 17.35
C ALA A 23 -40.57 -13.26 16.89
N PHE A 24 -41.44 -13.97 16.16
CA PHE A 24 -42.86 -13.58 16.04
C PHE A 24 -43.72 -14.40 17.01
N SER A 25 -43.75 -13.97 18.27
CA SER A 25 -44.82 -14.32 19.22
C SER A 25 -44.87 -13.32 20.35
N TYR A 26 -46.06 -12.76 20.58
CA TYR A 26 -46.39 -11.76 21.62
C TYR A 26 -45.70 -10.40 21.46
N GLY A 27 -46.25 -9.57 20.56
CA GLY A 27 -45.87 -8.16 20.49
C GLY A 27 -46.42 -7.35 21.66
N ILE A 28 -45.57 -6.50 22.25
CA ILE A 28 -45.90 -5.27 22.98
C ILE A 28 -44.87 -4.21 22.57
N THR A 29 -45.31 -2.96 22.53
CA THR A 29 -44.58 -1.77 22.07
C THR A 29 -43.57 -1.23 23.10
N GLY A 30 -42.45 -0.70 22.61
CA GLY A 30 -41.75 0.43 23.24
C GLY A 30 -40.49 0.12 24.05
N MET A 31 -39.32 0.39 23.46
CA MET A 31 -38.14 0.83 24.19
C MET A 31 -37.56 2.10 23.55
N ILE A 32 -37.09 3.01 24.40
CA ILE A 32 -36.43 4.25 24.03
C ILE A 32 -34.93 4.03 24.20
N ALA A 33 -34.14 4.37 23.18
CA ALA A 33 -32.70 4.55 23.30
C ALA A 33 -32.36 6.00 22.95
N SER A 34 -31.92 6.78 23.94
CA SER A 34 -31.33 8.10 23.73
C SER A 34 -29.82 7.98 23.66
N GLN A 35 -29.21 8.40 22.55
CA GLN A 35 -27.78 8.70 22.54
C GLN A 35 -27.57 10.19 22.86
N VAL A 36 -26.57 10.44 23.68
CA VAL A 36 -26.08 11.78 24.06
C VAL A 36 -24.72 11.93 23.39
N TYR A 37 -24.52 13.02 22.67
CA TYR A 37 -23.19 13.41 22.19
C TYR A 37 -22.71 14.62 22.98
N GLN A 38 -21.53 14.48 23.56
CA GLN A 38 -20.78 15.50 24.31
C GLN A 38 -19.54 15.82 23.46
N LEU A 39 -19.32 17.11 23.16
CA LEU A 39 -18.09 17.58 22.52
C LEU A 39 -17.15 18.16 23.58
N GLU A 40 -15.88 17.79 23.55
CA GLU A 40 -14.81 18.35 24.39
C GLU A 40 -13.64 18.83 23.52
N GLY A 41 -13.60 20.15 23.26
CA GLY A 41 -12.41 20.95 22.87
C GLY A 41 -11.74 20.66 21.51
N ASN A 42 -10.85 21.49 20.97
CA ASN A 42 -10.45 22.92 21.10
C ASN A 42 -9.61 23.18 19.80
N ASP A 43 -9.46 24.35 19.16
CA ASP A 43 -9.96 25.73 19.33
C ASP A 43 -9.65 26.49 18.02
N LEU A 44 -10.54 27.31 17.44
CA LEU A 44 -10.12 28.37 16.50
C LEU A 44 -10.91 29.70 16.60
N ASN A 45 -10.34 30.59 17.41
CA ASN A 45 -10.26 32.05 17.28
C ASN A 45 -11.25 32.81 16.34
N TRP A 46 -12.15 33.62 16.93
CA TRP A 46 -12.86 34.73 16.25
C TRP A 46 -12.76 36.03 17.05
N GLY A 47 -12.33 37.12 16.40
CA GLY A 47 -12.02 38.40 17.05
C GLY A 47 -13.14 39.46 17.00
N PHE A 48 -13.88 39.60 18.11
CA PHE A 48 -14.53 40.84 18.58
C PHE A 48 -15.70 41.45 17.71
N PRO A 49 -16.54 42.38 18.24
CA PRO A 49 -17.60 42.02 19.19
C PRO A 49 -18.95 42.78 19.01
N SER A 50 -20.10 42.16 19.34
CA SER A 50 -21.20 42.89 20.03
C SER A 50 -22.35 42.02 20.58
N THR A 51 -22.65 42.22 21.87
CA THR A 51 -23.97 42.10 22.52
C THR A 51 -24.74 40.76 22.52
N SER A 52 -24.26 39.83 23.36
CA SER A 52 -24.94 39.28 24.56
C SER A 52 -26.47 39.09 24.64
N MET A 53 -26.87 38.04 25.40
CA MET A 53 -28.15 37.78 26.10
C MET A 53 -29.21 36.96 25.33
N THR A 54 -29.76 35.83 25.82
CA THR A 54 -29.46 34.99 27.01
C THR A 54 -29.97 33.55 26.76
N ALA A 55 -29.34 32.53 27.34
CA ALA A 55 -29.94 31.20 27.42
C ALA A 55 -31.13 31.18 28.42
N GLY A 56 -32.25 30.54 28.06
CA GLY A 56 -33.36 30.36 29.00
C GLY A 56 -34.71 30.02 28.40
N ASN A 57 -34.93 28.75 28.04
CA ASN A 57 -36.09 27.98 28.53
C ASN A 57 -36.06 26.53 28.00
N ARG A 58 -35.98 25.56 28.91
CA ARG A 58 -36.32 24.16 28.63
C ARG A 58 -37.84 24.04 28.58
N ILE A 59 -38.42 23.55 27.48
CA ILE A 59 -39.82 23.09 27.47
C ILE A 59 -39.86 21.58 27.29
N LEU A 60 -40.14 20.91 28.40
CA LEU A 60 -40.58 19.53 28.45
C LEU A 60 -41.85 19.36 27.60
N LYS A 61 -41.91 18.35 26.75
CA LYS A 61 -43.19 17.82 26.23
C LYS A 61 -43.31 16.33 26.51
N SER A 62 -43.73 16.02 27.73
CA SER A 62 -44.35 14.75 28.05
C SER A 62 -45.66 14.60 27.26
N ILE A 63 -45.81 13.54 26.47
CA ILE A 63 -47.12 13.17 25.91
C ILE A 63 -47.85 12.35 26.98
N THR A 64 -48.84 12.96 27.63
CA THR A 64 -49.79 12.23 28.48
C THR A 64 -50.99 11.82 27.64
N TYR A 65 -51.10 10.54 27.30
CA TYR A 65 -52.33 9.99 26.76
C TYR A 65 -53.40 9.94 27.87
N ARG A 66 -54.60 10.44 27.57
CA ARG A 66 -55.82 10.12 28.32
C ARG A 66 -56.79 9.45 27.37
N ASP A 67 -56.83 8.13 27.38
CA ASP A 67 -57.91 7.38 26.75
C ASP A 67 -59.20 7.65 27.50
N THR A 68 -60.23 8.07 26.76
CA THR A 68 -61.61 8.16 27.27
C THR A 68 -62.48 7.32 26.34
N PRO A 69 -63.07 6.19 26.77
CA PRO A 69 -63.75 5.27 25.86
C PRO A 69 -65.01 5.88 25.25
N ALA A 70 -65.26 5.57 23.98
CA ALA A 70 -66.60 5.75 23.42
C ALA A 70 -67.57 4.78 24.11
N ARG A 71 -68.74 5.31 24.49
CA ARG A 71 -69.85 4.52 25.03
C ARG A 71 -70.99 4.48 24.02
N ASP A 72 -71.77 3.41 24.05
CA ASP A 72 -73.06 3.37 23.36
C ASP A 72 -74.09 4.32 24.00
N SER A 73 -75.28 4.40 23.42
CA SER A 73 -76.35 5.32 23.85
C SER A 73 -76.92 5.04 25.24
N GLU A 74 -76.51 3.95 25.89
CA GLU A 74 -76.91 3.58 27.27
C GLU A 74 -75.71 3.62 28.24
N GLY A 75 -74.53 3.99 27.75
CA GLY A 75 -73.35 4.24 28.58
C GLY A 75 -72.41 3.05 28.73
N ASN A 76 -72.53 1.97 27.96
CA ASN A 76 -71.63 0.82 28.04
C ASN A 76 -70.47 0.92 27.03
N SER A 77 -69.32 0.37 27.40
CA SER A 77 -68.09 0.48 26.60
C SER A 77 -68.06 -0.61 25.52
N VAL A 78 -68.18 -0.21 24.25
CA VAL A 78 -68.11 -1.10 23.09
C VAL A 78 -66.80 -0.88 22.32
N GLY A 79 -66.11 -1.98 22.01
CA GLY A 79 -64.73 -1.97 21.52
C GLY A 79 -64.54 -1.38 20.12
N PHE A 80 -63.27 -1.08 19.79
CA PHE A 80 -62.86 -0.42 18.54
C PHE A 80 -63.32 -1.18 17.29
N ALA A 81 -64.06 -0.48 16.42
CA ALA A 81 -64.35 -0.92 15.06
C ALA A 81 -63.97 0.19 14.06
N ASN A 82 -63.43 -0.24 12.92
CA ASN A 82 -62.72 0.61 11.97
C ASN A 82 -63.69 1.30 10.97
N GLY A 83 -63.34 2.50 10.52
CA GLY A 83 -63.91 3.12 9.32
C GLY A 83 -65.14 4.02 9.49
N SER A 84 -64.91 5.32 9.26
CA SER A 84 -65.84 6.27 8.63
C SER A 84 -67.20 6.57 9.28
N ARG A 85 -67.42 7.84 9.70
CA ARG A 85 -68.50 8.69 9.13
C ARG A 85 -68.12 10.17 9.07
N LYS A 86 -68.55 10.78 7.97
CA LYS A 86 -68.62 12.22 7.68
C LYS A 86 -69.89 12.81 8.34
N ALA A 87 -69.89 14.09 8.71
CA ALA A 87 -71.09 14.84 9.04
C ALA A 87 -71.16 16.14 8.23
N GLU A 88 -72.36 16.48 7.77
CA GLU A 88 -72.71 17.73 7.09
C GLU A 88 -73.59 18.57 8.03
N LEU A 89 -73.76 19.88 7.80
CA LEU A 89 -75.04 20.59 8.00
C LEU A 89 -75.08 22.02 7.43
N THR A 90 -76.31 22.45 7.20
CA THR A 90 -76.88 23.46 6.27
C THR A 90 -76.95 24.94 6.74
N GLY A 91 -76.97 25.87 5.75
CA GLY A 91 -77.81 27.10 5.69
C GLY A 91 -77.42 28.32 6.54
N SER A 92 -77.77 29.59 6.25
CA SER A 92 -78.42 30.35 5.16
C SER A 92 -78.65 31.79 5.69
N ASN A 93 -78.35 32.87 4.93
CA ASN A 93 -79.13 34.15 4.83
C ASN A 93 -78.34 35.41 4.34
N TYR A 94 -78.85 36.05 3.26
CA TYR A 94 -78.72 37.47 2.80
C TYR A 94 -77.32 38.14 2.64
N SER A 95 -77.07 39.15 1.78
CA SER A 95 -77.79 39.78 0.63
C SER A 95 -76.80 40.50 -0.33
N TYR A 96 -77.30 41.02 -1.47
CA TYR A 96 -76.53 41.63 -2.58
C TYR A 96 -75.85 42.99 -2.28
N SER A 97 -74.71 43.25 -2.94
CA SER A 97 -74.47 44.49 -3.72
C SER A 97 -73.21 44.40 -4.61
N LYS A 98 -73.33 44.79 -5.88
CA LYS A 98 -72.21 44.92 -6.84
C LYS A 98 -71.61 46.33 -6.67
N LEU A 99 -70.32 46.44 -6.33
CA LEU A 99 -69.61 47.72 -6.25
C LEU A 99 -68.40 47.74 -7.20
N THR A 100 -68.36 48.75 -8.05
CA THR A 100 -67.17 49.19 -8.80
C THR A 100 -66.45 50.27 -8.00
N TRP A 101 -65.12 50.23 -7.98
CA TRP A 101 -64.29 51.32 -7.45
C TRP A 101 -63.55 51.99 -8.62
N GLU A 102 -63.93 53.23 -8.92
CA GLU A 102 -63.08 54.20 -9.59
C GLU A 102 -62.64 55.20 -8.52
N ASP A 103 -61.35 55.31 -8.25
CA ASP A 103 -60.80 56.41 -7.44
C ASP A 103 -59.41 56.77 -7.96
N ASN A 104 -59.26 58.02 -8.42
CA ASN A 104 -57.99 58.56 -8.92
C ASN A 104 -57.21 59.19 -7.76
N TYR A 105 -56.01 58.69 -7.47
CA TYR A 105 -55.09 59.33 -6.53
C TYR A 105 -53.91 59.98 -7.26
N SER A 106 -53.68 61.27 -6.98
CA SER A 106 -52.48 62.00 -7.39
C SER A 106 -51.64 62.32 -6.16
N ILE A 107 -50.34 62.04 -6.21
CA ILE A 107 -49.39 62.39 -5.16
C ILE A 107 -48.39 63.40 -5.74
N THR A 108 -48.40 64.61 -5.21
CA THR A 108 -47.41 65.66 -5.53
C THR A 108 -46.39 65.74 -4.40
N ALA A 109 -45.25 65.07 -4.54
CA ALA A 109 -44.13 65.20 -3.60
C ALA A 109 -43.11 66.22 -4.13
N LYS A 110 -42.92 67.31 -3.38
CA LYS A 110 -42.11 68.46 -3.79
C LYS A 110 -40.68 68.33 -3.26
N GLN A 111 -39.80 67.62 -3.97
CA GLN A 111 -38.36 67.69 -3.70
C GLN A 111 -37.79 69.01 -4.26
N THR A 112 -37.19 69.83 -3.39
CA THR A 112 -36.50 71.06 -3.79
C THR A 112 -35.08 70.74 -4.23
N GLY A 113 -34.71 70.99 -5.48
CA GLY A 113 -33.27 71.02 -5.80
C GLY A 113 -32.78 70.89 -7.24
N TYR A 114 -33.57 70.52 -8.24
CA TYR A 114 -33.14 70.59 -9.65
C TYR A 114 -34.32 70.90 -10.60
N THR A 115 -34.04 71.62 -11.69
CA THR A 115 -35.06 72.13 -12.63
C THR A 115 -35.15 71.28 -13.89
N SER A 116 -36.10 70.34 -13.91
CA SER A 116 -36.71 69.81 -15.14
C SER A 116 -38.20 69.57 -14.90
N LYS A 117 -39.00 69.50 -15.97
CA LYS A 117 -40.47 69.56 -15.91
C LYS A 117 -41.08 68.37 -16.64
N GLU A 118 -40.91 67.18 -16.06
CA GLU A 118 -41.52 65.95 -16.57
C GLU A 118 -42.92 65.75 -15.98
N ALA A 119 -43.85 65.28 -16.81
CA ALA A 119 -45.25 65.08 -16.44
C ALA A 119 -45.67 63.65 -16.75
N HIS A 120 -45.61 62.78 -15.75
CA HIS A 120 -46.11 61.41 -15.84
C HIS A 120 -47.64 61.40 -15.91
N LYS A 121 -48.20 60.45 -16.67
CA LYS A 121 -49.65 60.36 -16.91
C LYS A 121 -50.07 58.90 -17.06
N ASP A 122 -50.19 58.22 -15.93
CA ASP A 122 -50.63 56.83 -15.87
C ASP A 122 -52.15 56.72 -15.81
N SER A 123 -52.71 55.64 -16.37
CA SER A 123 -54.13 55.30 -16.27
C SER A 123 -54.31 53.80 -16.01
N ILE A 124 -55.08 53.46 -14.97
CA ILE A 124 -55.25 52.08 -14.50
C ILE A 124 -56.69 51.63 -14.76
N THR A 125 -56.89 50.39 -15.22
CA THR A 125 -58.24 49.81 -15.36
C THR A 125 -58.22 48.30 -15.14
N ALA A 126 -58.77 47.83 -14.01
CA ALA A 126 -58.88 46.41 -13.68
C ALA A 126 -60.34 45.92 -13.78
N SER A 127 -60.55 44.64 -14.05
CA SER A 127 -61.90 44.04 -14.14
C SER A 127 -61.92 42.61 -13.62
N LEU A 128 -62.33 42.46 -12.35
CA LEU A 128 -62.37 41.18 -11.66
C LEU A 128 -63.71 40.45 -11.90
N SER A 129 -63.67 39.26 -12.50
CA SER A 129 -64.82 38.35 -12.59
C SER A 129 -64.68 37.18 -11.63
N LEU A 130 -65.67 36.97 -10.76
CA LEU A 130 -65.70 35.86 -9.80
C LEU A 130 -66.92 34.99 -10.04
N GLN A 131 -66.73 33.72 -10.42
CA GLN A 131 -67.80 32.71 -10.37
C GLN A 131 -67.82 32.02 -9.01
N LYS A 132 -68.98 32.05 -8.35
CA LYS A 132 -69.19 31.45 -7.04
C LYS A 132 -69.71 30.02 -7.18
N PHE A 133 -68.83 29.02 -7.04
CA PHE A 133 -69.26 27.65 -6.78
C PHE A 133 -69.66 27.48 -5.30
N GLY A 134 -70.59 26.57 -5.02
CA GLY A 134 -71.28 26.44 -3.74
C GLY A 134 -70.39 26.14 -2.52
N SER A 135 -70.93 26.40 -1.33
CA SER A 135 -70.25 26.25 -0.03
C SER A 135 -69.63 24.86 0.18
N GLY A 136 -68.38 24.83 0.62
CA GLY A 136 -67.68 23.59 1.05
C GLY A 136 -66.60 23.07 0.10
N LYS A 137 -66.33 23.74 -1.02
CA LYS A 137 -65.12 23.53 -1.84
C LYS A 137 -64.17 24.74 -1.70
N PRO A 138 -62.86 24.59 -2.01
CA PRO A 138 -61.95 25.72 -2.10
C PRO A 138 -62.51 26.81 -3.02
N LEU A 139 -62.28 28.07 -2.64
CA LEU A 139 -62.54 29.23 -3.50
C LEU A 139 -61.51 29.21 -4.63
N SER A 140 -61.79 28.45 -5.70
CA SER A 140 -60.95 28.45 -6.89
C SER A 140 -61.18 29.75 -7.65
N ILE A 141 -60.18 30.63 -7.66
CA ILE A 141 -60.14 31.77 -8.57
C ILE A 141 -59.96 31.21 -9.99
N SER A 142 -61.06 31.03 -10.72
CA SER A 142 -60.99 30.79 -12.16
C SER A 142 -60.77 32.14 -12.87
N GLN A 143 -59.50 32.49 -13.05
CA GLN A 143 -59.03 33.64 -13.85
C GLN A 143 -59.51 35.02 -13.36
N ALA A 144 -58.79 35.58 -12.38
CA ALA A 144 -58.72 37.02 -12.23
C ALA A 144 -57.81 37.59 -13.34
N GLN A 145 -58.29 38.57 -14.11
CA GLN A 145 -57.51 39.33 -15.10
C GLN A 145 -57.42 40.79 -14.68
N SER A 146 -56.22 41.23 -14.30
CA SER A 146 -55.92 42.64 -14.01
C SER A 146 -54.99 43.14 -15.11
N LYS A 147 -55.40 44.18 -15.85
CA LYS A 147 -54.59 44.78 -16.92
C LYS A 147 -54.05 46.14 -16.46
N TYR A 148 -52.73 46.26 -16.33
CA TYR A 148 -52.07 47.54 -16.07
C TYR A 148 -51.43 48.05 -17.35
N SER A 149 -51.33 49.37 -17.54
CA SER A 149 -50.55 49.96 -18.63
C SER A 149 -49.84 51.23 -18.15
N TYR A 150 -48.60 51.44 -18.57
CA TYR A 150 -47.80 52.63 -18.26
C TYR A 150 -47.09 53.17 -19.51
N THR A 151 -46.67 54.43 -19.47
CA THR A 151 -45.86 55.07 -20.53
C THR A 151 -44.74 55.92 -19.95
N LYS A 152 -43.51 55.73 -20.44
CA LYS A 152 -42.31 56.50 -20.07
C LYS A 152 -41.75 57.20 -21.31
N ASP A 153 -41.43 58.50 -21.19
CA ASP A 153 -40.90 59.34 -22.26
C ASP A 153 -39.62 59.99 -21.74
N THR A 154 -38.47 59.65 -22.33
CA THR A 154 -37.13 60.06 -21.83
C THR A 154 -36.45 61.06 -22.77
N SER A 155 -37.22 62.02 -23.29
CA SER A 155 -36.72 63.02 -24.23
C SER A 155 -35.94 64.15 -23.54
N PHE A 156 -34.60 64.11 -23.63
CA PHE A 156 -33.73 65.22 -23.22
C PHE A 156 -33.58 66.25 -24.36
N ASN A 157 -33.48 67.53 -23.99
CA ASN A 157 -33.71 68.63 -24.92
C ASN A 157 -32.49 68.88 -25.83
N GLY A 158 -32.48 68.32 -27.06
CA GLY A 158 -31.50 68.66 -28.09
C GLY A 158 -31.12 67.57 -29.10
N ASP A 159 -31.41 66.30 -28.82
CA ASP A 159 -31.15 65.19 -29.76
C ASP A 159 -32.39 64.85 -30.61
N SER A 160 -32.17 64.21 -31.76
CA SER A 160 -33.20 63.78 -32.71
C SER A 160 -33.68 62.34 -32.52
N SER A 161 -33.12 61.63 -31.55
CA SER A 161 -33.59 60.34 -31.03
C SER A 161 -34.66 60.57 -29.93
N SER A 162 -35.77 59.82 -29.96
CA SER A 162 -36.83 59.93 -28.96
C SER A 162 -37.43 58.57 -28.63
N SER A 163 -37.00 57.96 -27.54
CA SER A 163 -37.59 56.72 -27.02
C SER A 163 -38.87 57.02 -26.22
N LYS A 164 -39.93 56.27 -26.53
CA LYS A 164 -41.15 56.18 -25.73
C LYS A 164 -41.38 54.71 -25.43
N GLU A 165 -41.37 54.34 -24.16
CA GLU A 165 -41.71 52.99 -23.73
C GLU A 165 -43.17 52.96 -23.29
N ALA A 166 -43.92 51.97 -23.77
CA ALA A 166 -45.27 51.67 -23.33
C ALA A 166 -45.37 50.17 -23.01
N GLY A 167 -45.95 49.82 -21.86
CA GLY A 167 -46.08 48.43 -21.44
C GLY A 167 -47.45 48.06 -20.91
N THR A 168 -47.75 46.76 -20.88
CA THR A 168 -49.01 46.20 -20.37
C THR A 168 -48.76 44.96 -19.52
N LEU A 169 -49.19 44.97 -18.25
CA LEU A 169 -49.08 43.84 -17.32
C LEU A 169 -50.41 43.06 -17.29
N MET A 170 -50.37 41.72 -17.29
CA MET A 170 -51.57 40.87 -17.13
C MET A 170 -51.32 39.73 -16.14
N PHE A 171 -52.14 39.68 -15.09
CA PHE A 171 -52.15 38.58 -14.11
C PHE A 171 -53.09 37.46 -14.52
N LEU A 172 -52.68 36.20 -14.31
CA LEU A 172 -53.55 35.02 -14.24
C LEU A 172 -53.05 34.08 -13.12
N GLY A 173 -53.95 33.59 -12.27
CA GLY A 173 -53.57 32.63 -11.22
C GLY A 173 -54.75 31.91 -10.57
N LYS A 174 -54.51 30.68 -10.11
CA LYS A 174 -55.39 29.89 -9.24
C LYS A 174 -54.76 29.82 -7.85
N ALA A 175 -55.31 30.57 -6.90
CA ALA A 175 -54.98 30.44 -5.48
C ALA A 175 -55.99 29.50 -4.79
N GLU A 176 -55.52 28.70 -3.82
CA GLU A 176 -56.38 28.00 -2.86
C GLU A 176 -56.20 28.61 -1.47
N TYR A 177 -57.30 29.11 -0.90
CA TYR A 177 -57.34 29.82 0.37
C TYR A 177 -57.70 28.87 1.52
N ARG A 178 -56.89 28.83 2.59
CA ARG A 178 -57.21 28.15 3.85
C ARG A 178 -57.39 29.15 4.99
N LYS A 179 -58.55 29.09 5.65
CA LYS A 179 -58.88 29.83 6.87
C LYS A 179 -59.35 28.85 7.93
N ASN A 180 -58.62 28.78 9.05
CA ASN A 180 -59.16 28.19 10.27
C ASN A 180 -60.11 29.20 10.94
N ALA A 181 -61.22 28.71 11.49
CA ALA A 181 -62.27 29.55 12.04
C ALA A 181 -61.78 30.30 13.29
N GLY A 182 -61.61 31.62 13.18
CA GLY A 182 -61.31 32.49 14.32
C GLY A 182 -60.38 33.67 14.02
N ASN A 183 -59.51 33.57 13.00
CA ASN A 183 -58.53 34.63 12.71
C ASN A 183 -58.96 35.53 11.52
N SER A 184 -58.58 36.81 11.58
CA SER A 184 -58.91 37.85 10.57
C SER A 184 -57.79 38.13 9.57
N SER A 185 -56.57 37.62 9.82
CA SER A 185 -55.40 37.81 8.96
C SER A 185 -55.08 36.57 8.11
N LEU A 186 -54.47 36.79 6.94
CA LEU A 186 -53.90 35.73 6.11
C LEU A 186 -52.78 35.02 6.89
N GLN A 187 -52.73 33.68 6.85
CA GLN A 187 -51.64 32.91 7.47
C GLN A 187 -50.80 32.16 6.46
N SER A 188 -51.39 31.59 5.41
CA SER A 188 -50.64 31.14 4.25
C SER A 188 -51.36 31.33 2.93
N LEU A 189 -50.57 31.45 1.87
CA LEU A 189 -51.02 31.50 0.48
C LEU A 189 -50.32 30.38 -0.28
N THR A 190 -51.10 29.48 -0.88
CA THR A 190 -50.58 28.41 -1.75
C THR A 190 -50.77 28.80 -3.21
N ILE A 191 -49.66 29.08 -3.90
CA ILE A 191 -49.64 29.39 -5.33
C ILE A 191 -49.30 28.12 -6.10
N LYS A 192 -50.22 27.70 -6.97
CA LYS A 192 -50.03 26.54 -7.86
C LYS A 192 -49.62 26.93 -9.28
N GLN A 193 -49.95 28.16 -9.69
CA GLN A 193 -49.49 28.76 -10.95
C GLN A 193 -49.50 30.29 -10.87
N TYR A 194 -48.43 30.95 -11.31
CA TYR A 194 -48.30 32.42 -11.42
C TYR A 194 -47.82 32.77 -12.82
N THR A 195 -48.52 33.65 -13.54
CA THR A 195 -48.11 34.13 -14.87
C THR A 195 -47.99 35.65 -14.89
N ASP A 196 -46.88 36.16 -15.44
CA ASP A 196 -46.63 37.59 -15.64
C ASP A 196 -46.32 37.88 -17.11
N ASN A 197 -46.87 38.99 -17.61
CA ASN A 197 -46.75 39.37 -19.00
C ASN A 197 -46.15 40.78 -19.11
N TYR A 198 -44.90 40.90 -19.59
CA TYR A 198 -44.26 42.18 -19.87
C TYR A 198 -44.29 42.47 -21.37
N SER A 199 -44.56 43.71 -21.75
CA SER A 199 -44.39 44.15 -23.15
C SER A 199 -43.70 45.50 -23.18
N SER A 200 -42.74 45.70 -24.08
CA SER A 200 -42.17 47.01 -24.37
C SER A 200 -42.22 47.27 -25.87
N SER A 201 -42.35 48.54 -26.25
CA SER A 201 -42.18 49.00 -27.63
C SER A 201 -41.23 50.19 -27.60
N GLN A 202 -40.26 50.20 -28.52
CA GLN A 202 -39.29 51.27 -28.70
C GLN A 202 -39.37 51.72 -30.17
N VAL A 203 -39.32 53.03 -30.40
CA VAL A 203 -39.39 53.62 -31.75
C VAL A 203 -38.16 54.47 -32.00
N GLU A 204 -37.17 53.92 -32.69
CA GLU A 204 -35.98 54.65 -33.11
C GLU A 204 -36.20 55.37 -34.45
N LYS A 205 -35.64 56.58 -34.55
CA LYS A 205 -35.61 57.41 -35.76
C LYS A 205 -34.19 57.59 -36.23
N ASN A 206 -33.71 56.66 -37.04
CA ASN A 206 -32.35 56.71 -37.55
C ASN A 206 -32.29 57.52 -38.86
N LYS A 207 -31.39 58.52 -38.87
CA LYS A 207 -31.23 59.49 -39.96
C LYS A 207 -30.01 59.12 -40.79
N THR A 208 -30.22 58.48 -41.92
CA THR A 208 -29.15 58.02 -42.82
C THR A 208 -28.99 58.96 -44.01
N SER A 209 -27.94 58.75 -44.80
CA SER A 209 -27.68 59.50 -46.05
C SER A 209 -28.77 59.36 -47.12
N GLN A 210 -29.79 58.52 -46.91
CA GLN A 210 -30.94 58.32 -47.81
C GLN A 210 -32.30 58.71 -47.20
N GLY A 211 -32.38 59.13 -45.93
CA GLY A 211 -33.63 59.62 -45.32
C GLY A 211 -33.79 59.28 -43.83
N ILE A 212 -35.00 59.53 -43.31
CA ILE A 212 -35.43 59.08 -41.99
C ILE A 212 -36.09 57.71 -42.15
N GLN A 213 -35.61 56.70 -41.43
CA GLN A 213 -36.34 55.45 -41.24
C GLN A 213 -36.79 55.33 -39.78
N ASN A 214 -38.02 54.86 -39.58
CA ASN A 214 -38.55 54.51 -38.27
C ASN A 214 -38.41 52.99 -38.10
N GLN A 215 -37.64 52.53 -37.12
CA GLN A 215 -37.78 51.17 -36.62
C GLN A 215 -38.78 51.15 -35.45
N THR A 216 -39.54 50.07 -35.34
CA THR A 216 -40.43 49.83 -34.20
C THR A 216 -40.16 48.42 -33.73
N THR A 217 -39.40 48.28 -32.66
CA THR A 217 -39.28 47.00 -31.96
C THR A 217 -40.45 46.87 -31.00
N SER A 218 -40.93 45.65 -30.82
CA SER A 218 -41.97 45.35 -29.83
C SER A 218 -41.74 43.94 -29.31
N ALA A 219 -41.52 43.82 -28.02
CA ALA A 219 -41.31 42.54 -27.37
C ALA A 219 -42.49 42.23 -26.44
N SER A 220 -42.80 40.95 -26.25
CA SER A 220 -43.78 40.49 -25.28
C SER A 220 -43.31 39.16 -24.67
N TYR A 221 -43.30 39.14 -23.35
CA TYR A 221 -42.69 38.14 -22.47
C TYR A 221 -43.79 37.55 -21.59
N ASN A 222 -43.98 36.23 -21.55
CA ASN A 222 -44.89 35.56 -20.60
C ASN A 222 -44.11 34.60 -19.68
N PHE A 223 -43.98 34.89 -18.39
CA PHE A 223 -43.39 33.99 -17.38
C PHE A 223 -44.46 33.10 -16.74
N THR A 224 -44.14 31.90 -16.25
CA THR A 224 -45.09 31.00 -15.56
C THR A 224 -44.41 30.07 -14.53
N LEU A 225 -44.58 30.31 -13.23
CA LEU A 225 -44.23 29.32 -12.19
C LEU A 225 -45.35 28.29 -12.00
N SER A 226 -45.01 27.06 -11.61
CA SER A 226 -45.93 25.95 -11.30
C SER A 226 -45.47 25.11 -10.10
N SER A 227 -46.39 24.67 -9.25
CA SER A 227 -46.11 23.61 -8.25
C SER A 227 -47.28 22.64 -8.05
N LYS A 228 -46.99 21.31 -8.07
CA LYS A 228 -47.95 20.22 -7.83
C LYS A 228 -48.45 20.23 -6.39
N ASN A 229 -47.52 20.34 -5.44
CA ASN A 229 -47.82 20.38 -4.00
C ASN A 229 -48.19 21.80 -3.53
N GLY A 230 -47.68 22.82 -4.21
CA GLY A 230 -48.04 24.22 -4.07
C GLY A 230 -47.09 24.98 -3.14
N LEU A 231 -46.48 26.05 -3.67
CA LEU A 231 -45.60 26.93 -2.91
C LEU A 231 -46.39 27.63 -1.81
N THR A 232 -46.08 27.29 -0.56
CA THR A 232 -46.79 27.79 0.62
C THR A 232 -45.95 28.86 1.30
N PHE A 233 -46.39 30.10 1.16
CA PHE A 233 -45.82 31.27 1.86
C PHE A 233 -46.42 31.35 3.26
N ASP A 234 -45.58 31.42 4.32
CA ASP A 234 -46.03 31.66 5.69
C ASP A 234 -45.98 33.17 6.00
N ALA A 235 -47.15 33.77 6.23
CA ALA A 235 -47.28 35.20 6.47
C ALA A 235 -46.77 35.67 7.85
N GLY A 236 -46.42 34.73 8.75
CA GLY A 236 -45.79 35.02 10.04
C GLY A 236 -44.26 35.12 9.96
N THR A 237 -43.62 34.45 9.01
CA THR A 237 -42.15 34.46 8.82
C THR A 237 -41.70 35.26 7.59
N GLY A 238 -42.59 35.47 6.62
CA GLY A 238 -42.26 36.17 5.37
C GLY A 238 -41.47 35.32 4.37
N LEU A 239 -41.42 34.00 4.56
CA LEU A 239 -40.65 33.06 3.77
C LEU A 239 -41.53 31.91 3.24
N PHE A 240 -41.07 31.24 2.18
CA PHE A 240 -41.63 29.96 1.72
C PHE A 240 -41.07 28.82 2.57
N THR A 241 -41.92 27.86 2.98
CA THR A 241 -41.53 26.80 3.92
C THR A 241 -40.89 25.59 3.23
N SER A 242 -39.83 25.03 3.82
CA SER A 242 -38.92 24.04 3.22
C SER A 242 -39.48 22.65 2.87
N THR A 243 -40.76 22.37 3.11
CA THR A 243 -41.41 21.09 2.74
C THR A 243 -42.04 21.14 1.33
N SER A 244 -41.52 21.97 0.43
CA SER A 244 -42.10 22.21 -0.90
C SER A 244 -41.01 22.57 -1.90
N ALA A 245 -40.53 21.57 -2.65
CA ALA A 245 -39.70 21.80 -3.83
C ALA A 245 -40.47 22.61 -4.89
N LEU A 246 -39.75 23.40 -5.67
CA LEU A 246 -40.27 24.01 -6.89
C LEU A 246 -40.51 22.90 -7.91
N ASP A 247 -41.73 22.81 -8.47
CA ASP A 247 -41.95 21.96 -9.63
C ASP A 247 -41.42 22.70 -10.87
N SER A 248 -42.17 23.51 -11.64
CA SER A 248 -41.61 24.13 -12.88
C SER A 248 -41.60 25.66 -12.95
N LEU A 249 -40.55 26.23 -13.55
CA LEU A 249 -40.46 27.63 -14.00
C LEU A 249 -40.45 27.70 -15.53
N THR A 250 -41.55 28.08 -16.20
CA THR A 250 -41.68 28.17 -17.67
C THR A 250 -41.67 29.61 -18.19
N TYR A 251 -41.08 29.88 -19.36
CA TYR A 251 -41.14 31.19 -20.04
C TYR A 251 -41.53 31.08 -21.53
N VAL A 252 -42.12 32.14 -22.13
CA VAL A 252 -42.46 32.24 -23.58
C VAL A 252 -42.27 33.65 -24.16
N SER A 253 -41.47 33.80 -25.23
CA SER A 253 -41.34 35.03 -26.05
C SER A 253 -42.20 35.03 -27.33
N LYS A 254 -42.55 36.22 -27.85
CA LYS A 254 -43.15 36.36 -29.20
C LYS A 254 -42.64 37.59 -29.98
N ASN A 255 -42.05 37.32 -31.15
CA ASN A 255 -41.30 38.20 -32.08
C ASN A 255 -41.85 39.60 -32.40
N ALA A 256 -40.93 40.55 -32.66
CA ALA A 256 -41.01 41.46 -33.82
C ALA A 256 -39.64 42.03 -34.28
N SER A 257 -39.01 41.35 -35.25
CA SER A 257 -38.27 41.91 -36.41
C SER A 257 -37.33 43.14 -36.24
N SER A 258 -36.04 42.91 -35.94
CA SER A 258 -34.88 43.41 -36.76
C SER A 258 -33.47 43.15 -36.17
N LEU A 259 -33.24 42.04 -35.45
CA LEU A 259 -31.92 41.60 -34.96
C LEU A 259 -31.63 40.13 -35.35
N SER A 260 -30.41 39.66 -35.14
CA SER A 260 -29.85 38.43 -35.76
C SER A 260 -30.45 37.11 -35.21
N PRO A 261 -30.24 35.96 -35.89
CA PRO A 261 -31.06 34.75 -35.69
C PRO A 261 -30.96 33.98 -34.36
N THR A 262 -30.21 34.45 -33.36
CA THR A 262 -29.77 33.65 -32.19
C THR A 262 -30.65 33.76 -30.95
N GLU A 263 -31.71 34.58 -30.93
CA GLU A 263 -32.45 34.89 -29.70
C GLU A 263 -33.97 34.69 -29.85
N ASN A 264 -34.48 33.52 -29.43
CA ASN A 264 -35.90 33.27 -29.22
C ASN A 264 -36.10 32.09 -28.26
N HIS A 265 -36.88 32.27 -27.19
CA HIS A 265 -36.62 31.57 -25.95
C HIS A 265 -37.92 31.15 -25.22
N ASN A 266 -38.20 29.84 -25.23
CA ASN A 266 -39.26 29.21 -24.44
C ASN A 266 -38.69 27.92 -23.78
N GLY A 267 -38.82 27.73 -22.46
CA GLY A 267 -38.30 26.54 -21.76
C GLY A 267 -38.71 26.49 -20.29
N SER A 268 -38.49 25.36 -19.57
CA SER A 268 -38.78 25.29 -18.12
C SER A 268 -37.99 24.30 -17.25
N PHE A 269 -37.71 24.69 -16.00
CA PHE A 269 -36.81 23.99 -15.06
C PHE A 269 -37.51 23.51 -13.76
N GLN A 270 -37.11 22.34 -13.23
CA GLN A 270 -37.42 21.79 -11.90
C GLN A 270 -36.13 21.58 -11.10
N THR A 271 -36.19 21.44 -9.77
CA THR A 271 -34.98 21.42 -8.91
C THR A 271 -34.95 20.33 -7.84
N SER A 272 -33.80 19.67 -7.70
CA SER A 272 -33.19 19.32 -6.41
C SER A 272 -31.68 19.16 -6.62
N ALA A 273 -30.87 19.95 -5.91
CA ALA A 273 -29.43 20.19 -6.16
C ALA A 273 -29.14 20.84 -7.53
N VAL A 274 -28.69 22.10 -7.50
CA VAL A 274 -28.25 22.90 -8.66
C VAL A 274 -27.21 23.89 -8.13
N SER A 275 -25.97 23.86 -8.64
CA SER A 275 -24.88 24.71 -8.12
C SER A 275 -25.12 26.20 -8.40
N ASN A 276 -24.36 27.08 -7.73
CA ASN A 276 -24.43 28.52 -7.97
C ASN A 276 -23.99 28.91 -9.40
N ASP A 277 -23.14 28.11 -10.04
CA ASP A 277 -22.70 28.32 -11.43
C ASP A 277 -23.81 27.98 -12.41
N VAL A 278 -24.53 26.88 -12.16
CA VAL A 278 -25.71 26.52 -12.95
C VAL A 278 -26.82 27.56 -12.76
N LEU A 279 -26.97 28.15 -11.57
CA LEU A 279 -27.85 29.32 -11.37
C LEU A 279 -27.34 30.57 -12.11
N THR A 280 -26.03 30.73 -12.28
CA THR A 280 -25.40 31.88 -12.93
C THR A 280 -25.54 31.79 -14.45
N GLU A 281 -25.24 30.65 -15.06
CA GLU A 281 -25.48 30.41 -16.49
C GLU A 281 -26.97 30.39 -16.83
N LEU A 282 -27.82 29.80 -15.97
CA LEU A 282 -29.28 29.93 -16.09
C LEU A 282 -29.73 31.42 -16.01
N SER A 283 -29.06 32.25 -15.22
CA SER A 283 -29.33 33.69 -15.17
C SER A 283 -28.83 34.43 -16.41
N ALA A 284 -27.63 34.11 -16.92
CA ALA A 284 -27.03 34.71 -18.12
C ALA A 284 -27.85 34.36 -19.38
N TYR A 285 -28.42 33.16 -19.41
CA TYR A 285 -29.43 32.76 -20.36
C TYR A 285 -30.73 33.60 -20.21
N LEU A 286 -31.27 33.74 -18.99
CA LEU A 286 -32.49 34.50 -18.70
C LEU A 286 -32.34 36.03 -18.91
N THR A 287 -31.12 36.58 -18.85
CA THR A 287 -30.83 38.00 -19.15
C THR A 287 -30.57 38.31 -20.62
N GLY A 288 -30.57 37.30 -21.50
CA GLY A 288 -30.33 37.50 -22.93
C GLY A 288 -28.86 37.74 -23.27
N THR A 289 -27.95 37.03 -22.60
CA THR A 289 -26.51 37.05 -22.88
C THR A 289 -26.00 35.74 -23.51
N ARG A 290 -26.84 34.68 -23.55
CA ARG A 290 -26.57 33.31 -24.05
C ARG A 290 -27.89 32.63 -24.51
N SER A 291 -27.86 31.52 -25.27
CA SER A 291 -29.01 30.98 -26.06
C SER A 291 -29.42 29.51 -25.77
N LEU A 292 -30.72 29.24 -25.57
CA LEU A 292 -31.26 27.91 -25.20
C LEU A 292 -31.32 26.85 -26.33
N LEU A 293 -30.73 27.08 -27.52
CA LEU A 293 -30.74 26.04 -28.56
C LEU A 293 -29.88 24.83 -28.18
N ASP A 294 -28.98 25.06 -27.22
CA ASP A 294 -27.79 24.27 -26.97
C ASP A 294 -27.92 23.43 -25.68
N VAL A 295 -28.87 23.73 -24.77
CA VAL A 295 -29.05 22.99 -23.49
C VAL A 295 -29.92 21.73 -23.63
N GLN A 296 -29.35 20.60 -23.22
CA GLN A 296 -30.02 19.31 -23.07
C GLN A 296 -29.83 18.80 -21.64
N LEU A 297 -30.94 18.81 -20.90
CA LEU A 297 -30.95 18.81 -19.44
C LEU A 297 -31.71 17.59 -18.92
N ALA A 298 -31.02 16.66 -18.24
CA ALA A 298 -31.68 15.78 -17.28
C ALA A 298 -31.80 16.52 -15.93
N LEU A 299 -32.94 16.34 -15.28
CA LEU A 299 -33.31 16.96 -13.99
C LEU A 299 -33.93 15.90 -13.06
N LEU A 300 -33.55 14.65 -13.27
CA LEU A 300 -34.17 13.50 -12.63
C LEU A 300 -33.10 12.77 -11.82
N ALA A 301 -33.55 11.98 -10.86
CA ALA A 301 -32.67 11.12 -10.10
C ALA A 301 -32.64 9.72 -10.72
N GLY A 302 -31.44 9.19 -10.95
CA GLY A 302 -31.12 7.85 -11.43
C GLY A 302 -30.35 7.85 -12.75
N ASP A 303 -29.46 6.87 -12.88
CA ASP A 303 -28.48 6.66 -13.97
C ASP A 303 -29.05 6.89 -15.38
N ASP A 304 -28.68 8.02 -15.99
CA ASP A 304 -29.12 8.49 -17.30
C ASP A 304 -28.01 8.35 -18.37
N VAL A 305 -28.42 8.30 -19.65
CA VAL A 305 -27.48 8.30 -20.80
C VAL A 305 -27.84 9.45 -21.74
N ILE A 306 -26.96 10.44 -21.76
CA ILE A 306 -27.14 11.73 -22.44
C ILE A 306 -26.14 11.82 -23.59
N THR A 307 -26.63 12.25 -24.75
CA THR A 307 -25.78 12.47 -25.93
C THR A 307 -26.27 13.73 -26.62
N GLY A 308 -25.34 14.64 -26.89
CA GLY A 308 -25.56 15.89 -27.61
C GLY A 308 -26.20 15.66 -28.98
N THR A 309 -26.92 16.68 -29.46
CA THR A 309 -27.84 16.53 -30.60
C THR A 309 -27.39 17.21 -31.88
N ASP A 310 -26.36 18.06 -31.82
CA ASP A 310 -25.77 18.67 -33.01
C ASP A 310 -24.25 18.52 -33.07
N LYS A 311 -23.55 19.49 -33.66
CA LYS A 311 -22.10 19.47 -33.90
C LYS A 311 -21.48 20.85 -33.67
N THR A 312 -21.94 21.57 -32.64
CA THR A 312 -21.70 23.02 -32.51
C THR A 312 -21.33 23.48 -31.09
N HIS A 313 -22.29 23.48 -30.17
CA HIS A 313 -22.09 23.79 -28.75
C HIS A 313 -23.26 23.15 -28.03
N ASN A 314 -23.03 22.24 -27.09
CA ASN A 314 -24.06 21.58 -26.31
C ASN A 314 -23.83 21.80 -24.82
N TRP A 315 -24.91 21.90 -24.05
CA TRP A 315 -24.94 22.19 -22.62
C TRP A 315 -25.66 21.03 -21.92
N LEU A 316 -24.90 20.04 -21.46
CA LEU A 316 -25.41 18.74 -21.02
C LEU A 316 -25.35 18.63 -19.50
N PHE A 317 -26.43 18.15 -18.87
CA PHE A 317 -26.51 17.99 -17.41
C PHE A 317 -27.12 16.63 -17.08
N GLY A 318 -26.46 15.84 -16.23
CA GLY A 318 -26.94 14.57 -15.68
C GLY A 318 -27.94 14.76 -14.54
N GLY A 319 -27.45 15.33 -13.44
CA GLY A 319 -28.24 15.74 -12.28
C GLY A 319 -27.91 14.90 -11.04
N GLY A 320 -28.21 13.61 -11.07
CA GLY A 320 -27.75 12.71 -10.01
C GLY A 320 -28.24 11.27 -10.16
N GLY A 321 -27.38 10.31 -9.81
CA GLY A 321 -27.33 9.00 -10.45
C GLY A 321 -25.99 8.85 -11.16
N ASN A 322 -25.60 7.63 -11.53
CA ASN A 322 -24.32 7.41 -12.20
C ASN A 322 -24.50 7.56 -13.72
N ASP A 323 -24.27 8.77 -14.23
CA ASP A 323 -24.68 9.22 -15.56
C ASP A 323 -23.59 9.01 -16.62
N LYS A 324 -24.01 8.89 -17.88
CA LYS A 324 -23.10 8.86 -19.04
C LYS A 324 -23.45 9.97 -20.02
N ILE A 325 -22.59 10.97 -20.10
CA ILE A 325 -22.80 12.19 -20.87
C ILE A 325 -21.82 12.24 -22.04
N THR A 326 -22.26 12.69 -23.22
CA THR A 326 -21.40 12.75 -24.42
C THR A 326 -21.72 13.98 -25.28
N GLY A 327 -20.77 14.90 -25.45
CA GLY A 327 -20.91 16.15 -26.22
C GLY A 327 -21.08 15.92 -27.72
N ASN A 328 -20.10 15.22 -28.32
CA ASN A 328 -19.93 14.81 -29.73
C ASN A 328 -18.90 15.62 -30.50
N ALA A 329 -19.22 16.87 -30.80
CA ALA A 329 -18.39 17.76 -31.61
C ALA A 329 -18.92 19.17 -31.47
N GLY A 330 -18.04 20.14 -31.31
CA GLY A 330 -18.44 21.46 -30.82
C GLY A 330 -17.59 21.82 -29.62
N SER A 331 -17.82 23.02 -29.07
CA SER A 331 -17.35 23.33 -27.72
C SER A 331 -18.53 23.08 -26.79
N ASP A 332 -18.52 21.94 -26.10
CA ASP A 332 -19.64 21.47 -25.30
C ASP A 332 -19.31 21.66 -23.81
N GLU A 333 -20.29 22.05 -22.99
CA GLU A 333 -20.15 22.05 -21.52
C GLU A 333 -21.01 20.93 -20.93
N LEU A 334 -20.39 20.02 -20.20
CA LEU A 334 -20.96 18.81 -19.62
C LEU A 334 -20.87 18.90 -18.09
N TYR A 335 -21.99 18.65 -17.42
CA TYR A 335 -22.12 18.64 -15.97
C TYR A 335 -22.67 17.29 -15.53
N GLY A 336 -21.94 16.54 -14.72
CA GLY A 336 -22.38 15.29 -14.12
C GLY A 336 -23.49 15.53 -13.10
N GLY A 337 -23.11 15.72 -11.84
CA GLY A 337 -24.02 16.02 -10.73
C GLY A 337 -23.64 15.28 -9.45
N ASP A 338 -24.62 14.60 -8.84
CA ASP A 338 -24.41 13.71 -7.70
C ASP A 338 -24.34 12.23 -8.18
N GLY A 339 -23.15 11.64 -8.36
CA GLY A 339 -22.98 10.23 -8.78
C GLY A 339 -21.59 9.92 -9.32
N ASP A 340 -21.30 8.64 -9.65
CA ASP A 340 -20.05 8.29 -10.35
C ASP A 340 -20.27 8.40 -11.87
N ASP A 341 -19.97 9.55 -12.45
CA ASP A 341 -20.35 9.93 -13.81
C ASP A 341 -19.27 9.65 -14.87
N GLN A 342 -19.66 9.64 -16.14
CA GLN A 342 -18.76 9.50 -17.29
C GLN A 342 -19.04 10.57 -18.34
N LEU A 343 -18.18 11.58 -18.41
CA LEU A 343 -18.29 12.75 -19.28
C LEU A 343 -17.32 12.63 -20.46
N PHE A 344 -17.86 12.62 -21.69
CA PHE A 344 -17.07 12.53 -22.93
C PHE A 344 -17.32 13.74 -23.85
N GLY A 345 -16.40 14.70 -23.93
CA GLY A 345 -16.54 15.86 -24.83
C GLY A 345 -16.51 15.46 -26.31
N LEU A 346 -15.44 14.75 -26.67
CA LEU A 346 -15.05 14.14 -27.94
C LEU A 346 -14.34 15.04 -28.97
N ALA A 347 -14.84 16.23 -29.33
CA ALA A 347 -14.26 16.99 -30.46
C ALA A 347 -14.59 18.49 -30.54
N GLY A 348 -13.89 19.28 -29.73
CA GLY A 348 -13.71 20.73 -29.85
C GLY A 348 -13.06 21.23 -28.55
N ASP A 349 -13.27 22.48 -28.15
CA ASP A 349 -12.70 22.96 -26.88
C ASP A 349 -13.81 22.94 -25.81
N ASP A 350 -13.86 21.87 -25.02
CA ASP A 350 -14.97 21.49 -24.14
C ASP A 350 -14.76 21.93 -22.66
N LEU A 351 -15.83 21.90 -21.85
CA LEU A 351 -15.82 22.11 -20.40
C LEU A 351 -16.55 20.94 -19.71
N LEU A 352 -15.85 20.13 -18.92
CA LEU A 352 -16.43 19.02 -18.18
C LEU A 352 -16.37 19.35 -16.68
N PHE A 353 -17.48 19.20 -15.98
CA PHE A 353 -17.62 19.33 -14.54
C PHE A 353 -18.26 18.03 -14.02
N GLY A 354 -17.52 17.23 -13.25
CA GLY A 354 -18.02 15.98 -12.67
C GLY A 354 -19.11 16.27 -11.63
N GLY A 355 -18.70 16.63 -10.42
CA GLY A 355 -19.58 17.06 -9.34
C GLY A 355 -19.24 16.40 -8.02
N ALA A 356 -19.99 15.36 -7.67
CA ALA A 356 -19.83 14.66 -6.40
C ALA A 356 -20.02 13.14 -6.56
N GLY A 357 -18.91 12.42 -6.53
CA GLY A 357 -18.78 10.99 -6.78
C GLY A 357 -17.45 10.72 -7.48
N ASN A 358 -17.20 9.50 -7.95
CA ASN A 358 -15.92 9.16 -8.57
C ASN A 358 -16.02 9.25 -10.11
N ASP A 359 -15.74 10.43 -10.66
CA ASP A 359 -16.05 10.80 -12.03
C ASP A 359 -14.95 10.46 -13.05
N LEU A 360 -15.37 10.18 -14.29
CA LEU A 360 -14.48 10.00 -15.44
C LEU A 360 -14.68 11.12 -16.46
N LEU A 361 -13.69 11.98 -16.59
CA LEU A 361 -13.69 13.13 -17.51
C LEU A 361 -12.74 12.85 -18.68
N ASP A 362 -13.27 12.84 -19.91
CA ASP A 362 -12.52 12.64 -21.16
C ASP A 362 -12.96 13.69 -22.18
N GLY A 363 -12.24 14.82 -22.23
CA GLY A 363 -12.51 15.89 -23.19
C GLY A 363 -12.37 15.42 -24.65
N GLY A 364 -11.46 14.47 -24.91
CA GLY A 364 -11.19 14.00 -26.26
C GLY A 364 -10.34 14.99 -27.04
N LYS A 365 -10.74 15.34 -28.27
CA LYS A 365 -9.90 16.18 -29.14
C LYS A 365 -10.18 17.66 -28.95
N GLY A 366 -9.33 18.34 -28.19
CA GLY A 366 -9.53 19.75 -27.94
C GLY A 366 -8.32 20.56 -27.54
N VAL A 367 -8.64 21.66 -26.89
CA VAL A 367 -8.12 21.87 -25.54
C VAL A 367 -9.33 22.03 -24.62
N ASP A 368 -9.40 21.18 -23.61
CA ASP A 368 -10.58 21.10 -22.77
C ASP A 368 -10.31 21.67 -21.37
N THR A 369 -11.38 21.92 -20.61
CA THR A 369 -11.34 22.25 -19.18
C THR A 369 -12.05 21.14 -18.45
N MET A 370 -11.42 20.56 -17.45
CA MET A 370 -11.97 19.44 -16.70
C MET A 370 -11.87 19.77 -15.22
N ILE A 371 -13.00 19.70 -14.54
CA ILE A 371 -13.15 19.93 -13.10
C ILE A 371 -13.82 18.68 -12.57
N GLY A 372 -13.15 17.89 -11.73
CA GLY A 372 -13.72 16.68 -11.13
C GLY A 372 -14.82 17.07 -10.14
N GLY A 373 -14.46 17.23 -8.88
CA GLY A 373 -15.27 17.97 -7.93
C GLY A 373 -15.03 17.51 -6.50
N SER A 374 -15.72 16.44 -6.10
CA SER A 374 -15.44 15.72 -4.85
C SER A 374 -15.60 14.22 -5.02
N GLY A 375 -14.50 13.49 -4.89
CA GLY A 375 -14.43 12.03 -5.02
C GLY A 375 -13.15 11.61 -5.71
N ASP A 376 -12.97 10.31 -6.00
CA ASP A 376 -11.75 9.84 -6.66
C ASP A 376 -11.88 10.01 -8.18
N ASP A 377 -11.55 11.19 -8.71
CA ASP A 377 -11.82 11.53 -10.11
C ASP A 377 -10.68 11.14 -11.07
N ILE A 378 -11.03 10.98 -12.35
CA ILE A 378 -10.11 10.56 -13.41
C ILE A 378 -10.22 11.48 -14.62
N TYR A 379 -9.18 12.27 -14.83
CA TYR A 379 -9.04 13.20 -15.96
C TYR A 379 -8.22 12.53 -17.06
N ILE A 380 -8.80 12.32 -18.25
CA ILE A 380 -8.09 11.80 -19.43
C ILE A 380 -7.62 12.95 -20.29
N LEU A 381 -6.29 13.06 -20.47
CA LEU A 381 -5.68 14.12 -21.27
C LEU A 381 -5.11 13.56 -22.60
N ASP A 382 -5.45 14.26 -23.68
CA ASP A 382 -5.16 14.00 -25.11
C ASP A 382 -4.26 15.10 -25.71
N ASP A 383 -4.21 16.29 -25.09
CA ASP A 383 -3.30 17.39 -25.43
C ASP A 383 -2.62 18.01 -24.19
N HIS A 384 -1.32 18.28 -24.28
CA HIS A 384 -0.55 18.94 -23.21
C HIS A 384 -1.11 20.28 -22.71
N ARG A 385 -1.92 20.98 -23.50
CA ARG A 385 -2.54 22.27 -23.15
C ARG A 385 -3.67 22.11 -22.11
N GLU A 386 -4.21 20.91 -21.95
CA GLU A 386 -5.27 20.60 -20.97
C GLU A 386 -4.74 20.62 -19.53
N LEU A 387 -3.44 20.31 -19.34
CA LEU A 387 -2.81 20.28 -18.02
C LEU A 387 -2.90 21.64 -17.30
N GLU A 388 -2.84 22.74 -18.05
CA GLU A 388 -3.02 24.09 -17.51
C GLU A 388 -4.49 24.36 -17.11
N ARG A 389 -5.46 23.60 -17.63
CA ARG A 389 -6.92 23.82 -17.52
C ARG A 389 -7.68 22.80 -16.66
N ILE A 390 -7.00 21.85 -16.02
CA ILE A 390 -7.58 21.03 -14.94
C ILE A 390 -7.92 21.93 -13.76
N ASN A 391 -9.06 21.73 -13.11
CA ASN A 391 -9.52 22.43 -11.89
C ASN A 391 -9.37 23.97 -11.94
N GLN A 392 -9.44 24.57 -13.13
CA GLN A 392 -9.53 26.02 -13.31
C GLN A 392 -10.96 26.52 -13.02
N HIS A 393 -11.23 26.87 -11.77
CA HIS A 393 -12.50 27.49 -11.36
C HIS A 393 -12.29 28.90 -10.77
N GLU A 394 -13.23 29.82 -11.01
CA GLU A 394 -13.14 31.20 -10.51
C GLU A 394 -13.56 31.35 -9.04
N GLY A 395 -12.66 30.98 -8.13
CA GLY A 395 -12.53 31.71 -6.85
C GLY A 395 -12.91 30.99 -5.55
N ASP A 396 -13.45 29.77 -5.60
CA ASP A 396 -13.63 28.95 -4.40
C ASP A 396 -12.49 27.91 -4.28
N ILE A 397 -11.87 27.86 -3.10
CA ILE A 397 -10.93 26.78 -2.73
C ILE A 397 -11.79 25.59 -2.33
N TYR A 398 -12.12 24.76 -3.32
CA TYR A 398 -12.72 23.46 -3.08
C TYR A 398 -11.63 22.57 -2.47
N GLN A 399 -11.87 22.05 -1.26
CA GLN A 399 -11.04 21.00 -0.68
C GLN A 399 -11.68 19.68 -1.07
N ASP A 400 -11.06 18.97 -2.00
CA ASP A 400 -11.48 17.62 -2.36
C ASP A 400 -10.90 16.63 -1.32
N PRO A 401 -11.71 15.78 -0.68
CA PRO A 401 -11.23 14.68 0.15
C PRO A 401 -10.95 13.38 -0.62
N GLY A 402 -11.16 13.34 -1.94
CA GLY A 402 -10.90 12.19 -2.81
C GLY A 402 -9.43 12.00 -3.19
N ILE A 403 -9.16 10.98 -4.00
CA ILE A 403 -7.82 10.70 -4.53
C ILE A 403 -7.83 10.71 -6.07
N ASP A 404 -7.40 11.83 -6.64
CA ASP A 404 -7.55 12.17 -8.06
C ASP A 404 -6.46 11.58 -8.96
N THR A 405 -6.80 11.36 -10.24
CA THR A 405 -5.91 10.75 -11.24
C THR A 405 -5.85 11.51 -12.57
N LEU A 406 -4.68 12.04 -12.91
CA LEU A 406 -4.36 12.50 -14.28
C LEU A 406 -3.88 11.34 -15.15
N ARG A 407 -4.64 10.98 -16.18
CA ARG A 407 -4.29 9.95 -17.17
C ARG A 407 -3.83 10.60 -18.48
N ILE A 408 -2.51 10.65 -18.68
CA ILE A 408 -1.89 11.28 -19.85
C ILE A 408 -1.68 10.26 -20.97
N THR A 409 -2.39 10.44 -22.08
CA THR A 409 -2.39 9.48 -23.20
C THR A 409 -1.52 9.91 -24.39
N TYR A 410 -1.21 11.20 -24.48
CA TYR A 410 -0.45 11.79 -25.59
C TYR A 410 1.06 11.57 -25.50
N LYS A 411 1.78 11.91 -26.58
CA LYS A 411 3.25 11.84 -26.63
C LYS A 411 3.86 13.19 -26.25
N SER A 412 4.92 13.17 -25.42
CA SER A 412 5.63 14.40 -25.09
C SER A 412 6.26 15.07 -26.33
N ALA A 413 6.33 16.39 -26.30
CA ALA A 413 6.80 17.19 -27.43
C ALA A 413 8.30 16.90 -27.73
N PRO A 414 8.72 16.83 -29.02
CA PRO A 414 10.05 16.31 -29.39
C PRO A 414 11.25 17.25 -29.11
N LYS A 415 11.13 18.21 -28.17
CA LYS A 415 12.19 19.20 -27.88
C LYS A 415 12.58 19.37 -26.41
N THR A 416 11.78 18.86 -25.47
CA THR A 416 12.07 18.75 -24.02
C THR A 416 11.19 17.62 -23.48
N PRO A 417 11.53 16.95 -22.36
CA PRO A 417 10.49 16.25 -21.61
C PRO A 417 9.38 17.26 -21.27
N LEU A 418 8.13 16.83 -21.33
CA LEU A 418 7.04 17.66 -20.80
C LEU A 418 7.06 17.52 -19.29
N VAL A 419 6.95 18.66 -18.58
CA VAL A 419 6.87 18.69 -17.13
C VAL A 419 5.39 18.62 -16.73
N VAL A 420 5.06 17.67 -15.86
CA VAL A 420 3.79 17.58 -15.13
C VAL A 420 4.12 18.01 -13.70
N ASP A 421 3.57 19.14 -13.24
CA ASP A 421 3.93 19.71 -11.93
C ASP A 421 2.68 19.85 -11.06
N LEU A 422 2.50 18.92 -10.12
CA LEU A 422 1.36 18.88 -9.21
C LEU A 422 1.43 19.99 -8.14
N ASN A 423 2.54 20.76 -8.08
CA ASN A 423 2.61 21.99 -7.28
C ASN A 423 1.98 23.20 -8.00
N ALA A 424 1.53 23.04 -9.24
CA ALA A 424 0.74 24.06 -9.92
C ALA A 424 -0.58 24.26 -9.16
N ALA A 425 -1.01 25.52 -9.00
CA ALA A 425 -2.17 25.88 -8.16
C ALA A 425 -3.49 25.21 -8.56
N ASN A 426 -3.58 24.70 -9.80
CA ASN A 426 -4.74 24.01 -10.35
C ASN A 426 -4.60 22.46 -10.30
N LEU A 427 -3.53 21.94 -9.73
CA LEU A 427 -3.21 20.50 -9.61
C LEU A 427 -2.85 20.09 -8.16
N LEU A 428 -3.06 20.99 -7.18
CA LEU A 428 -2.65 20.77 -5.78
C LEU A 428 -3.41 19.63 -5.09
N GLU A 429 -4.64 19.36 -5.53
CA GLU A 429 -5.49 18.27 -5.03
C GLU A 429 -5.39 17.00 -5.91
N ILE A 430 -4.32 16.86 -6.71
CA ILE A 430 -4.05 15.64 -7.52
C ILE A 430 -2.95 14.81 -6.84
N GLU A 431 -3.18 13.52 -6.64
CA GLU A 431 -2.18 12.58 -6.13
C GLU A 431 -1.61 11.65 -7.21
N ASN A 432 -2.44 11.18 -8.15
CA ASN A 432 -2.06 10.13 -9.08
C ASN A 432 -1.75 10.65 -10.50
N VAL A 433 -0.68 10.16 -11.12
CA VAL A 433 -0.34 10.41 -12.53
C VAL A 433 -0.10 9.10 -13.26
N GLN A 434 -0.84 8.87 -14.35
CA GLN A 434 -0.74 7.68 -15.20
C GLN A 434 -0.25 8.04 -16.61
N LEU A 435 1.02 7.76 -16.92
CA LEU A 435 1.60 8.01 -18.25
C LEU A 435 1.39 6.80 -19.18
N ILE A 436 0.39 6.86 -20.06
CA ILE A 436 0.10 5.81 -21.05
C ILE A 436 0.85 6.05 -22.37
N GLY A 437 1.17 7.31 -22.68
CA GLY A 437 1.87 7.70 -23.90
C GLY A 437 3.33 7.21 -23.98
N THR A 438 3.85 7.04 -25.20
CA THR A 438 5.26 6.64 -25.44
C THR A 438 6.26 7.80 -25.33
N GLY A 439 5.91 8.84 -24.56
CA GLY A 439 6.76 10.02 -24.33
C GLY A 439 7.76 9.80 -23.20
N SER A 440 8.74 10.70 -23.10
CA SER A 440 9.49 10.90 -21.86
C SER A 440 8.96 12.18 -21.21
N PHE A 441 8.60 12.08 -19.93
CA PHE A 441 8.04 13.16 -19.13
C PHE A 441 8.92 13.39 -17.90
N GLU A 442 8.83 14.57 -17.30
CA GLU A 442 9.27 14.80 -15.92
C GLU A 442 8.01 15.05 -15.09
N VAL A 443 7.78 14.24 -14.06
CA VAL A 443 6.66 14.40 -13.13
C VAL A 443 7.21 14.90 -11.80
N LEU A 444 6.68 16.02 -11.33
CA LEU A 444 6.95 16.64 -10.05
C LEU A 444 5.66 16.51 -9.24
N GLY A 445 5.65 15.64 -8.24
CA GLY A 445 4.55 15.55 -7.28
C GLY A 445 4.58 16.67 -6.25
N ASN A 446 3.59 16.68 -5.36
CA ASN A 446 3.28 17.79 -4.46
C ASN A 446 3.66 17.49 -2.99
N ALA A 447 2.72 17.59 -2.05
CA ALA A 447 2.93 17.37 -0.62
C ALA A 447 1.93 16.34 -0.04
N LEU A 448 1.32 15.55 -0.92
CA LEU A 448 0.37 14.47 -0.67
C LEU A 448 1.03 13.14 -1.05
N ASP A 449 0.50 12.02 -0.59
CA ASP A 449 1.03 10.67 -0.91
C ASP A 449 0.76 10.33 -2.40
N ASN A 450 1.68 10.68 -3.31
CA ASN A 450 1.46 10.64 -4.75
C ASN A 450 1.72 9.26 -5.36
N ARG A 451 0.96 8.91 -6.42
CA ARG A 451 1.19 7.68 -7.20
C ARG A 451 1.59 8.00 -8.63
N LEU A 452 2.88 7.91 -8.92
CA LEU A 452 3.46 8.36 -10.19
C LEU A 452 3.85 7.16 -11.07
N ASP A 453 3.09 6.89 -12.13
CA ASP A 453 3.37 5.83 -13.11
C ASP A 453 4.13 6.36 -14.32
N ALA A 454 5.41 5.98 -14.46
CA ALA A 454 6.25 6.32 -15.61
C ALA A 454 5.77 5.68 -16.93
N GLY A 455 4.90 4.67 -16.85
CA GLY A 455 4.52 3.82 -17.96
C GLY A 455 5.73 3.15 -18.61
N ASN A 456 5.71 3.09 -19.94
CA ASN A 456 6.79 2.51 -20.75
C ASN A 456 7.84 3.56 -21.20
N GLY A 457 7.76 4.78 -20.68
CA GLY A 457 8.63 5.90 -21.06
C GLY A 457 9.91 5.99 -20.21
N ALA A 458 10.98 6.55 -20.78
CA ALA A 458 12.17 6.96 -20.03
C ALA A 458 11.90 8.27 -19.25
N SER A 459 10.95 8.21 -18.31
CA SER A 459 10.47 9.38 -17.56
C SER A 459 11.29 9.63 -16.29
N VAL A 460 11.27 10.88 -15.83
CA VAL A 460 11.80 11.29 -14.53
C VAL A 460 10.62 11.47 -13.58
N LEU A 461 10.67 10.86 -12.41
CA LEU A 461 9.66 11.01 -11.36
C LEU A 461 10.31 11.62 -10.11
N ARG A 462 9.56 12.49 -9.44
CA ARG A 462 9.83 13.05 -8.10
C ARG A 462 8.49 13.11 -7.40
N GLY A 463 8.37 12.58 -6.19
CA GLY A 463 7.13 12.45 -5.45
C GLY A 463 6.83 13.74 -4.69
N GLY A 464 7.85 14.31 -4.06
CA GLY A 464 7.70 15.59 -3.37
C GLY A 464 7.75 15.35 -1.88
N ALA A 465 6.65 15.52 -1.16
CA ALA A 465 6.55 15.10 0.23
C ALA A 465 5.25 14.34 0.46
N GLY A 466 5.24 13.42 1.42
CA GLY A 466 4.23 12.36 1.49
C GLY A 466 4.91 11.00 1.33
N ASP A 467 4.19 9.91 1.58
CA ASP A 467 4.69 8.55 1.38
C ASP A 467 4.43 8.11 -0.08
N ASP A 468 5.35 8.47 -0.99
CA ASP A 468 5.13 8.41 -2.43
C ASP A 468 5.30 7.00 -3.04
N THR A 469 4.52 6.70 -4.08
CA THR A 469 4.59 5.42 -4.81
C THR A 469 4.88 5.60 -6.30
N TYR A 470 6.04 5.09 -6.73
CA TYR A 470 6.54 5.17 -8.09
C TYR A 470 6.35 3.86 -8.87
N ILE A 471 5.72 3.88 -10.04
CA ILE A 471 5.63 2.70 -10.92
C ILE A 471 6.62 2.87 -12.08
N VAL A 472 7.50 1.88 -12.27
CA VAL A 472 8.59 1.95 -13.24
C VAL A 472 8.53 0.79 -14.25
N GLY A 473 8.17 1.12 -15.50
CA GLY A 473 8.14 0.17 -16.62
C GLY A 473 9.36 0.20 -17.56
N HIS A 474 10.26 1.17 -17.41
CA HIS A 474 11.37 1.38 -18.36
C HIS A 474 12.73 1.50 -17.67
N LYS A 475 13.74 0.79 -18.20
CA LYS A 475 15.10 0.71 -17.63
C LYS A 475 15.87 2.03 -17.50
N ASP A 476 15.46 3.05 -18.25
CA ASP A 476 16.07 4.40 -18.24
C ASP A 476 15.18 5.44 -17.54
N ALA A 477 14.07 5.00 -16.91
CA ALA A 477 13.31 5.86 -16.01
C ALA A 477 14.12 6.14 -14.73
N ARG A 478 13.87 7.28 -14.09
CA ARG A 478 14.65 7.75 -12.94
C ARG A 478 13.73 8.30 -11.87
N VAL A 479 13.94 7.86 -10.63
CA VAL A 479 13.22 8.33 -9.45
C VAL A 479 14.18 9.17 -8.61
N PHE A 480 13.69 10.24 -8.00
CA PHE A 480 14.48 11.12 -7.13
C PHE A 480 13.67 11.60 -5.95
N GLU A 481 14.21 11.41 -4.75
CA GLU A 481 13.68 12.00 -3.53
C GLU A 481 14.69 12.87 -2.79
N ALA A 482 14.20 13.78 -1.94
CA ALA A 482 15.04 14.51 -0.99
C ALA A 482 14.85 14.00 0.44
N ALA A 483 15.77 14.38 1.33
CA ALA A 483 15.84 13.76 2.65
C ALA A 483 14.69 14.20 3.57
N ASN A 484 14.07 13.23 4.26
CA ASN A 484 12.98 13.40 5.22
C ASN A 484 11.66 13.89 4.59
N GLN A 485 11.33 13.41 3.38
CA GLN A 485 10.10 13.79 2.69
C GLN A 485 8.95 12.76 2.86
N GLY A 486 9.27 11.48 3.03
CA GLY A 486 8.31 10.41 3.31
C GLY A 486 8.96 9.07 3.64
N THR A 487 8.20 7.99 3.38
CA THR A 487 8.65 6.60 3.29
C THR A 487 8.30 6.06 1.89
N ASP A 488 9.23 6.18 0.96
CA ASP A 488 8.92 6.15 -0.47
C ASP A 488 9.09 4.75 -1.09
N THR A 489 8.23 4.42 -2.05
CA THR A 489 8.10 3.06 -2.59
C THR A 489 8.20 3.00 -4.10
N VAL A 490 9.19 2.26 -4.62
CA VAL A 490 9.30 1.95 -6.05
C VAL A 490 8.71 0.57 -6.34
N ILE A 491 7.81 0.50 -7.32
CA ILE A 491 7.24 -0.72 -7.89
C ILE A 491 7.76 -0.86 -9.33
N ALA A 492 8.70 -1.76 -9.57
CA ALA A 492 9.41 -1.86 -10.85
C ALA A 492 9.11 -3.17 -11.59
N SER A 493 8.89 -3.10 -12.91
CA SER A 493 8.84 -4.27 -13.81
C SER A 493 10.14 -4.46 -14.62
N VAL A 494 11.20 -3.77 -14.18
CA VAL A 494 12.59 -3.84 -14.67
C VAL A 494 13.53 -3.92 -13.46
N SER A 495 14.77 -4.39 -13.65
CA SER A 495 15.79 -4.31 -12.59
C SER A 495 16.03 -2.85 -12.20
N PHE A 496 16.11 -2.56 -10.91
CA PHE A 496 16.11 -1.21 -10.39
C PHE A 496 17.13 -1.03 -9.25
N ILE A 497 17.71 0.17 -9.16
CA ILE A 497 18.63 0.60 -8.12
C ILE A 497 17.99 1.82 -7.47
N LEU A 498 17.74 1.77 -6.16
CA LEU A 498 17.13 2.88 -5.44
C LEU A 498 18.04 4.11 -5.48
N GLY A 499 17.44 5.27 -5.79
CA GLY A 499 18.06 6.57 -5.53
C GLY A 499 18.20 6.80 -4.02
N ALA A 500 18.96 7.81 -3.62
CA ALA A 500 19.01 8.22 -2.21
C ALA A 500 17.63 8.72 -1.74
N ASN A 501 17.34 8.57 -0.45
CA ASN A 501 16.07 8.96 0.19
C ASN A 501 14.85 8.16 -0.31
N ILE A 502 15.03 6.89 -0.66
CA ILE A 502 13.93 5.99 -1.01
C ILE A 502 14.10 4.70 -0.21
N GLU A 503 13.03 4.25 0.45
CA GLU A 503 13.09 3.17 1.43
C GLU A 503 12.71 1.81 0.81
N ASN A 504 11.68 1.75 -0.04
CA ASN A 504 11.09 0.48 -0.45
C ASN A 504 11.25 0.21 -1.96
N LEU A 505 11.52 -1.06 -2.31
CA LEU A 505 11.48 -1.58 -3.68
C LEU A 505 10.62 -2.84 -3.73
N THR A 506 9.74 -2.94 -4.72
CA THR A 506 9.01 -4.17 -5.07
C THR A 506 9.19 -4.46 -6.56
N LEU A 507 9.71 -5.64 -6.88
CA LEU A 507 9.86 -6.12 -8.26
C LEU A 507 8.60 -6.86 -8.70
N LEU A 508 8.20 -6.69 -9.96
CA LEU A 508 7.00 -7.31 -10.54
C LEU A 508 7.34 -8.37 -11.58
N GLY A 509 6.38 -9.27 -11.80
CA GLY A 509 6.43 -10.27 -12.88
C GLY A 509 7.19 -11.54 -12.52
N LYS A 510 7.78 -12.18 -13.53
CA LYS A 510 8.50 -13.47 -13.42
C LYS A 510 9.85 -13.48 -14.14
N ALA A 511 10.33 -12.30 -14.52
CA ALA A 511 11.66 -12.16 -15.10
C ALA A 511 12.69 -12.14 -13.96
N ALA A 512 13.89 -12.64 -14.22
CA ALA A 512 15.04 -12.46 -13.33
C ALA A 512 15.42 -10.97 -13.29
N LEU A 513 14.81 -10.24 -12.36
CA LEU A 513 15.03 -8.81 -12.13
C LEU A 513 15.89 -8.65 -10.88
N ASN A 514 16.69 -7.59 -10.82
CA ASN A 514 17.58 -7.35 -9.69
C ASN A 514 17.18 -6.06 -8.97
N GLY A 515 17.27 -6.08 -7.65
CA GLY A 515 17.06 -4.94 -6.78
C GLY A 515 18.36 -4.54 -6.10
N THR A 516 18.61 -3.24 -5.97
CA THR A 516 19.71 -2.73 -5.16
C THR A 516 19.25 -1.54 -4.34
N GLY A 517 19.48 -1.58 -3.03
CA GLY A 517 19.19 -0.49 -2.10
C GLY A 517 20.23 0.63 -2.14
N ASN A 518 20.21 1.47 -1.12
CA ASN A 518 21.03 2.68 -0.99
C ASN A 518 21.82 2.69 0.33
N GLU A 519 21.84 3.80 1.08
CA GLU A 519 22.53 3.93 2.37
C GLU A 519 21.57 3.88 3.58
N LEU A 520 20.26 3.82 3.33
CA LEU A 520 19.20 3.82 4.34
C LEU A 520 18.86 2.39 4.82
N VAL A 521 17.76 2.29 5.56
CA VAL A 521 17.06 1.03 5.87
C VAL A 521 16.14 0.74 4.70
N ASN A 522 16.44 -0.29 3.90
CA ASN A 522 15.64 -0.63 2.73
C ASN A 522 14.81 -1.91 2.91
N LEU A 523 13.60 -1.90 2.37
CA LEU A 523 12.79 -3.11 2.16
C LEU A 523 12.83 -3.46 0.66
N LEU A 524 13.56 -4.52 0.31
CA LEU A 524 13.66 -5.02 -1.06
C LEU A 524 12.85 -6.31 -1.21
N ILE A 525 11.76 -6.23 -1.98
CA ILE A 525 10.88 -7.34 -2.32
C ILE A 525 11.10 -7.72 -3.79
N GLY A 526 11.48 -8.96 -4.03
CA GLY A 526 11.64 -9.57 -5.34
C GLY A 526 10.34 -10.09 -5.94
N ASN A 527 10.46 -10.93 -6.97
CA ASN A 527 9.33 -11.40 -7.77
C ASN A 527 9.29 -12.95 -7.91
N ASP A 528 8.63 -13.46 -8.95
CA ASP A 528 8.42 -14.89 -9.19
C ASP A 528 9.57 -15.56 -10.00
N GLY A 529 10.71 -14.90 -10.17
CA GLY A 529 11.90 -15.44 -10.84
C GLY A 529 13.19 -15.09 -10.12
N ASN A 530 14.31 -15.73 -10.50
CA ASN A 530 15.61 -15.61 -9.84
C ASN A 530 16.13 -14.17 -9.76
N ASN A 531 16.05 -13.53 -8.59
CA ASN A 531 16.43 -12.15 -8.33
C ASN A 531 17.79 -12.08 -7.63
N ILE A 532 18.56 -11.02 -7.91
CA ILE A 532 19.67 -10.60 -7.04
C ILE A 532 19.17 -9.39 -6.25
N LEU A 533 19.11 -9.52 -4.92
CA LEU A 533 18.72 -8.46 -3.99
C LEU A 533 19.94 -8.05 -3.18
N ASP A 534 20.40 -6.83 -3.40
CA ASP A 534 21.58 -6.25 -2.75
C ASP A 534 21.13 -5.10 -1.84
N GLY A 535 21.29 -5.23 -0.52
CA GLY A 535 20.84 -4.21 0.43
C GLY A 535 21.52 -2.85 0.24
N GLY A 536 22.80 -2.87 -0.13
CA GLY A 536 23.61 -1.68 -0.36
C GLY A 536 24.94 -1.70 0.40
N LEU A 537 25.50 -0.51 0.64
CA LEU A 537 26.77 -0.31 1.37
C LEU A 537 26.55 0.30 2.76
N ASN A 538 25.35 0.13 3.32
CA ASN A 538 24.92 0.82 4.53
C ASN A 538 25.75 0.40 5.76
N THR A 539 26.25 1.40 6.49
CA THR A 539 26.94 1.19 7.79
C THR A 539 26.03 1.45 8.97
N THR A 540 24.83 2.01 8.73
CA THR A 540 23.86 2.43 9.75
C THR A 540 22.40 2.12 9.39
N GLY A 541 22.15 1.52 8.22
CA GLY A 541 20.88 0.90 7.83
C GLY A 541 20.96 -0.62 8.01
N PHE A 542 19.80 -1.25 8.16
CA PHE A 542 19.62 -2.69 8.35
C PHE A 542 18.50 -3.13 7.40
N ASP A 543 18.84 -3.77 6.30
CA ASP A 543 17.85 -4.00 5.23
C ASP A 543 16.96 -5.21 5.52
N THR A 544 15.81 -5.28 4.87
CA THR A 544 14.99 -6.49 4.80
C THR A 544 14.87 -6.93 3.35
N LEU A 545 15.39 -8.12 3.05
CA LEU A 545 15.44 -8.69 1.72
C LEU A 545 14.49 -9.90 1.63
N ARG A 546 13.58 -9.90 0.65
CA ARG A 546 12.58 -10.95 0.40
C ARG A 546 12.58 -11.32 -1.08
N GLY A 547 13.06 -12.50 -1.44
CA GLY A 547 13.25 -12.95 -2.82
C GLY A 547 11.94 -13.22 -3.56
N GLY A 548 11.11 -14.11 -3.00
CA GLY A 548 9.76 -14.39 -3.49
C GLY A 548 9.61 -15.83 -3.98
N LYS A 549 9.91 -16.09 -5.25
CA LYS A 549 10.09 -17.44 -5.81
C LYS A 549 11.13 -17.43 -6.91
N GLY A 550 11.74 -18.59 -7.14
CA GLY A 550 12.90 -18.71 -8.01
C GLY A 550 14.13 -18.92 -7.15
N ASN A 551 15.30 -19.04 -7.78
CA ASN A 551 16.53 -19.22 -7.02
C ASN A 551 17.19 -17.85 -6.84
N ASP A 552 17.00 -17.26 -5.67
CA ASP A 552 17.33 -15.89 -5.36
C ASP A 552 18.73 -15.76 -4.73
N THR A 553 19.30 -14.55 -4.81
CA THR A 553 20.62 -14.25 -4.25
C THR A 553 20.58 -12.95 -3.46
N TYR A 554 20.73 -13.09 -2.15
CA TYR A 554 20.84 -12.01 -1.19
C TYR A 554 22.30 -11.57 -1.04
N ILE A 555 22.55 -10.27 -1.06
CA ILE A 555 23.87 -9.72 -0.74
C ILE A 555 23.72 -8.85 0.51
N VAL A 556 24.22 -9.37 1.63
CA VAL A 556 24.16 -8.74 2.96
C VAL A 556 25.54 -8.23 3.34
N ARG A 557 25.61 -6.97 3.76
CA ARG A 557 26.87 -6.30 4.13
C ARG A 557 26.86 -5.73 5.53
N ASN A 558 25.68 -5.62 6.14
CA ASN A 558 25.51 -5.21 7.52
C ASN A 558 25.02 -6.39 8.37
N VAL A 559 25.53 -6.50 9.60
CA VAL A 559 25.15 -7.56 10.55
C VAL A 559 23.69 -7.46 11.02
N GLY A 560 23.03 -6.31 10.79
CA GLY A 560 21.60 -6.16 11.03
C GLY A 560 20.70 -6.47 9.83
N ASP A 561 21.26 -6.77 8.65
CA ASP A 561 20.46 -7.14 7.47
C ASP A 561 19.66 -8.43 7.73
N ILE A 562 18.40 -8.43 7.33
CA ILE A 562 17.44 -9.53 7.51
C ILE A 562 17.12 -10.13 6.15
N VAL A 563 17.31 -11.45 6.03
CA VAL A 563 16.87 -12.24 4.87
C VAL A 563 15.65 -13.06 5.26
N GLU A 564 14.51 -12.77 4.65
CA GLU A 564 13.25 -13.48 4.87
C GLU A 564 12.91 -14.33 3.64
N GLU A 565 12.93 -15.65 3.79
CA GLU A 565 12.59 -16.61 2.73
C GLU A 565 11.33 -17.42 3.02
N GLU A 566 10.60 -17.74 1.96
CA GLU A 566 9.37 -18.54 2.00
C GLU A 566 9.66 -20.03 1.79
N ALA A 567 8.95 -20.90 2.51
CA ALA A 567 9.24 -22.33 2.47
C ALA A 567 8.94 -22.93 1.09
N ASN A 568 9.96 -23.54 0.46
CA ASN A 568 9.93 -24.09 -0.91
C ASN A 568 9.80 -23.01 -2.02
N ALA A 569 10.32 -21.80 -1.80
CA ALA A 569 10.40 -20.73 -2.80
C ALA A 569 11.39 -21.03 -3.93
N GLY A 570 12.55 -21.63 -3.60
CA GLY A 570 13.69 -21.72 -4.50
C GLY A 570 14.76 -22.74 -4.12
N ILE A 571 15.99 -22.40 -4.51
CA ILE A 571 17.24 -22.89 -3.92
C ILE A 571 18.11 -21.65 -3.81
N ASP A 572 18.17 -21.09 -2.61
CA ASP A 572 18.44 -19.66 -2.42
C ASP A 572 19.82 -19.44 -1.80
N THR A 573 20.42 -18.28 -2.05
CA THR A 573 21.83 -18.01 -1.71
C THR A 573 22.01 -16.72 -0.96
N VAL A 574 22.64 -16.76 0.22
CA VAL A 574 23.18 -15.57 0.88
C VAL A 574 24.67 -15.41 0.56
N LYS A 575 25.05 -14.20 0.15
CA LYS A 575 26.42 -13.70 0.07
C LYS A 575 26.67 -12.74 1.24
N ALA A 576 27.50 -13.15 2.18
CA ALA A 576 27.76 -12.39 3.41
C ALA A 576 29.22 -11.91 3.51
N TYR A 577 29.42 -10.70 4.04
CA TYR A 577 30.74 -10.09 4.27
C TYR A 577 31.14 -10.07 5.76
N PHE A 578 30.43 -10.82 6.60
CA PHE A 578 30.59 -10.92 8.05
C PHE A 578 30.16 -12.32 8.52
N ASN A 579 30.32 -12.64 9.80
CA ASN A 579 29.87 -13.92 10.38
C ASN A 579 28.36 -14.10 10.18
N TYR A 580 27.94 -15.12 9.42
CA TYR A 580 26.54 -15.31 9.06
C TYR A 580 26.03 -16.70 9.44
N ALA A 581 24.85 -16.73 10.05
CA ALA A 581 24.06 -17.94 10.25
C ALA A 581 22.87 -17.89 9.29
N LEU A 582 22.67 -18.94 8.49
CA LEU A 582 21.58 -18.96 7.51
C LEU A 582 20.21 -18.84 8.19
N THR A 583 19.40 -17.91 7.68
CA THR A 583 17.98 -17.83 8.02
C THR A 583 17.26 -19.08 7.50
N SER A 584 16.11 -19.42 8.10
CA SER A 584 15.31 -20.57 7.66
C SER A 584 14.91 -20.44 6.20
N ASN A 585 14.77 -21.56 5.50
CA ASN A 585 14.39 -21.65 4.07
C ASN A 585 15.49 -21.23 3.07
N VAL A 586 16.70 -20.87 3.52
CA VAL A 586 17.86 -20.65 2.63
C VAL A 586 18.78 -21.87 2.59
N GLU A 587 19.19 -22.33 1.41
CA GLU A 587 20.09 -23.47 1.25
C GLU A 587 21.58 -23.11 1.19
N ASN A 588 21.97 -21.98 0.57
CA ASN A 588 23.39 -21.73 0.25
C ASN A 588 23.94 -20.50 0.98
N LEU A 589 25.16 -20.63 1.52
CA LEU A 589 25.94 -19.53 2.07
C LEU A 589 27.27 -19.40 1.33
N ILE A 590 27.59 -18.18 0.90
CA ILE A 590 28.89 -17.82 0.35
C ILE A 590 29.45 -16.68 1.21
N LEU A 591 30.58 -16.92 1.84
CA LEU A 591 31.35 -15.91 2.55
C LEU A 591 32.21 -15.16 1.52
N GLU A 592 32.19 -13.84 1.57
CA GLU A 592 32.91 -12.94 0.66
C GLU A 592 33.96 -12.12 1.43
N GLY A 593 34.76 -11.32 0.71
CA GLY A 593 35.83 -10.51 1.31
C GLY A 593 37.08 -11.32 1.68
N SER A 594 37.86 -10.81 2.63
CA SER A 594 39.17 -11.35 3.03
C SER A 594 39.39 -11.49 4.54
N ASP A 595 38.36 -11.18 5.33
CA ASP A 595 38.43 -11.29 6.79
C ASP A 595 38.08 -12.72 7.23
N HIS A 596 38.57 -13.11 8.41
CA HIS A 596 38.29 -14.39 9.07
C HIS A 596 36.83 -14.41 9.55
N ILE A 597 35.90 -14.73 8.64
CA ILE A 597 34.46 -14.75 8.93
C ILE A 597 33.93 -16.18 8.96
N ASN A 598 32.89 -16.43 9.74
CA ASN A 598 32.37 -17.77 10.01
C ASN A 598 31.01 -17.98 9.36
N GLY A 599 30.71 -19.22 8.99
CA GLY A 599 29.44 -19.62 8.38
C GLY A 599 28.76 -20.70 9.21
N THR A 600 27.46 -20.51 9.47
CA THR A 600 26.60 -21.51 10.11
C THR A 600 25.37 -21.76 9.25
N GLY A 601 24.99 -23.01 9.04
CA GLY A 601 23.76 -23.36 8.32
C GLY A 601 22.51 -23.33 9.21
N ASN A 602 21.47 -24.05 8.79
CA ASN A 602 20.16 -24.14 9.43
C ASN A 602 19.73 -25.63 9.52
N ASP A 603 18.43 -25.93 9.46
CA ASP A 603 17.89 -27.31 9.51
C ASP A 603 17.75 -27.98 8.11
N LEU A 604 18.26 -27.32 7.05
CA LEU A 604 18.18 -27.80 5.68
C LEU A 604 19.49 -28.43 5.22
N LYS A 605 19.47 -29.07 4.04
CA LYS A 605 20.70 -29.44 3.35
C LYS A 605 21.39 -28.18 2.82
N ASN A 606 22.41 -27.71 3.52
CA ASN A 606 23.14 -26.51 3.16
C ASN A 606 24.37 -26.75 2.29
N VAL A 607 24.73 -25.73 1.51
CA VAL A 607 26.06 -25.62 0.88
C VAL A 607 26.72 -24.34 1.37
N ILE A 608 27.77 -24.48 2.17
CA ILE A 608 28.51 -23.37 2.77
C ILE A 608 29.88 -23.28 2.11
N THR A 609 30.18 -22.12 1.53
CA THR A 609 31.47 -21.81 0.91
C THR A 609 32.12 -20.65 1.66
N GLY A 610 33.28 -20.88 2.25
CA GLY A 610 34.11 -19.86 2.88
C GLY A 610 34.87 -18.98 1.89
N ASN A 611 35.73 -18.10 2.41
CA ASN A 611 36.44 -17.09 1.65
C ASN A 611 37.94 -17.42 1.48
N ALA A 612 38.83 -16.50 1.85
CA ALA A 612 40.28 -16.68 1.75
C ALA A 612 41.03 -16.38 3.07
N GLY A 613 40.30 -16.21 4.16
CA GLY A 613 40.83 -16.21 5.52
C GLY A 613 40.19 -17.34 6.32
N ASN A 614 40.92 -17.84 7.31
CA ASN A 614 40.53 -18.90 8.24
C ASN A 614 39.05 -18.80 8.68
N ASN A 615 38.18 -19.63 8.12
CA ASN A 615 36.75 -19.68 8.42
C ASN A 615 36.45 -20.84 9.39
N VAL A 616 35.53 -20.63 10.33
CA VAL A 616 34.82 -21.73 11.01
C VAL A 616 33.50 -21.96 10.29
N LEU A 617 33.33 -23.16 9.72
CA LEU A 617 32.15 -23.58 8.98
C LEU A 617 31.42 -24.71 9.74
N ASP A 618 30.14 -24.49 9.99
CA ASP A 618 29.25 -25.40 10.72
C ASP A 618 27.99 -25.64 9.88
N GLY A 619 27.70 -26.90 9.54
CA GLY A 619 26.52 -27.25 8.74
C GLY A 619 25.20 -26.91 9.43
N GLY A 620 25.14 -26.99 10.75
CA GLY A 620 23.88 -27.00 11.49
C GLY A 620 23.31 -28.41 11.57
N ALA A 621 22.09 -28.62 11.10
CA ALA A 621 21.45 -29.93 11.04
C ALA A 621 20.95 -30.19 9.62
N GLY A 622 21.39 -31.27 9.00
CA GLY A 622 21.17 -31.43 7.58
C GLY A 622 22.00 -32.57 7.03
N ILE A 623 22.35 -32.52 5.74
CA ILE A 623 23.37 -33.38 5.16
C ILE A 623 24.22 -32.46 4.31
N ASP A 624 25.18 -31.80 4.94
CA ASP A 624 25.66 -30.54 4.40
C ASP A 624 26.92 -30.70 3.55
N LYS A 625 27.27 -29.59 2.91
CA LYS A 625 28.47 -29.49 2.09
C LYS A 625 29.25 -28.25 2.48
N LEU A 626 30.36 -28.45 3.18
CA LEU A 626 31.25 -27.41 3.63
C LEU A 626 32.46 -27.32 2.69
N ILE A 627 32.84 -26.10 2.33
CA ILE A 627 33.97 -25.79 1.42
C ILE A 627 34.69 -24.59 2.04
N GLY A 628 35.87 -24.79 2.62
CA GLY A 628 36.65 -23.79 3.36
C GLY A 628 37.08 -22.66 2.46
N GLY A 629 38.03 -22.93 1.56
CA GLY A 629 38.40 -21.99 0.51
C GLY A 629 39.90 -21.77 0.48
N LYS A 630 40.39 -20.85 1.32
CA LYS A 630 41.81 -20.71 1.67
C LYS A 630 41.92 -20.09 3.06
N GLY A 631 43.05 -20.33 3.69
CA GLY A 631 43.25 -20.02 5.10
C GLY A 631 43.32 -21.34 5.86
N ASN A 632 43.49 -21.28 7.17
CA ASN A 632 43.45 -22.47 8.02
C ASN A 632 42.02 -22.65 8.52
N ASP A 633 41.23 -23.40 7.78
CA ASP A 633 39.78 -23.50 7.97
C ASP A 633 39.43 -24.58 8.99
N THR A 634 38.26 -24.44 9.62
CA THR A 634 37.75 -25.36 10.65
C THR A 634 36.33 -25.80 10.30
N TYR A 635 36.18 -27.10 10.09
CA TYR A 635 34.93 -27.76 9.76
C TYR A 635 34.35 -28.40 11.01
N ILE A 636 33.13 -28.01 11.39
CA ILE A 636 32.36 -28.73 12.40
C ILE A 636 31.40 -29.65 11.65
N VAL A 637 31.58 -30.96 11.83
CA VAL A 637 30.79 -32.01 11.15
C VAL A 637 30.14 -32.89 12.18
N ASP A 638 28.84 -33.12 12.03
CA ASP A 638 28.08 -33.94 12.97
C ASP A 638 28.22 -35.44 12.71
N LEU A 639 28.19 -36.19 13.80
CA LEU A 639 28.21 -37.64 13.82
C LEU A 639 26.80 -38.20 14.03
N ILE A 640 26.36 -39.07 13.12
CA ILE A 640 25.06 -39.74 13.17
C ILE A 640 25.15 -41.25 13.35
N THR A 641 24.05 -41.84 13.86
CA THR A 641 23.90 -43.29 13.94
C THR A 641 23.50 -43.91 12.61
N LYS A 642 24.30 -44.85 12.12
CA LYS A 642 24.03 -45.64 10.93
C LYS A 642 23.69 -47.08 11.30
N GLY A 643 22.44 -47.49 11.06
CA GLY A 643 21.92 -48.81 11.46
C GLY A 643 21.24 -48.78 12.83
N VAL A 644 20.98 -49.96 13.42
CA VAL A 644 20.21 -50.11 14.67
C VAL A 644 20.76 -51.22 15.56
N GLY A 645 20.58 -51.07 16.89
CA GLY A 645 21.01 -52.03 17.90
C GLY A 645 22.53 -52.26 17.89
N THR A 646 22.97 -53.49 18.20
CA THR A 646 24.40 -53.87 18.24
C THR A 646 25.13 -53.85 16.89
N LYS A 647 24.45 -53.40 15.82
CA LYS A 647 25.03 -53.14 14.49
C LYS A 647 25.05 -51.65 14.13
N ALA A 648 24.59 -50.77 15.02
CA ALA A 648 24.74 -49.34 14.84
C ALA A 648 26.24 -49.00 14.77
N THR A 649 26.61 -48.21 13.77
CA THR A 649 27.92 -47.59 13.64
C THR A 649 27.74 -46.08 13.61
N VAL A 650 28.85 -45.36 13.67
CA VAL A 650 28.88 -43.91 13.45
C VAL A 650 28.97 -43.64 11.94
N ALA A 651 28.64 -42.44 11.51
CA ALA A 651 29.03 -41.87 10.22
C ALA A 651 29.11 -40.35 10.34
N LEU A 652 29.93 -39.71 9.52
CA LEU A 652 29.77 -38.28 9.25
C LEU A 652 28.39 -38.07 8.60
N GLU A 653 27.68 -37.04 9.03
CA GLU A 653 26.48 -36.59 8.33
C GLU A 653 26.88 -35.74 7.11
N ASP A 654 27.83 -34.83 7.28
CA ASP A 654 28.22 -33.83 6.28
C ASP A 654 29.38 -34.26 5.39
N SER A 655 29.58 -33.45 4.35
CA SER A 655 30.67 -33.58 3.38
C SER A 655 31.56 -32.34 3.37
N VAL A 656 32.87 -32.56 3.45
CA VAL A 656 33.90 -31.50 3.37
C VAL A 656 34.62 -31.58 2.02
N ILE A 657 34.94 -30.43 1.44
CA ILE A 657 35.80 -30.33 0.25
C ILE A 657 36.93 -29.34 0.49
N GLU A 658 38.16 -29.86 0.55
CA GLU A 658 39.39 -29.07 0.46
C GLU A 658 40.17 -29.31 -0.83
N LYS A 659 40.95 -28.32 -1.27
CA LYS A 659 41.89 -28.46 -2.41
C LYS A 659 43.35 -28.36 -1.94
N PRO A 660 44.31 -28.91 -2.70
CA PRO A 660 45.70 -28.95 -2.26
C PRO A 660 46.32 -27.55 -2.13
N ASN A 661 47.03 -27.32 -1.02
CA ASN A 661 47.75 -26.07 -0.69
C ASN A 661 46.86 -24.84 -0.45
N GLU A 662 45.63 -25.03 0.04
CA GLU A 662 44.75 -23.91 0.41
C GLU A 662 44.84 -23.53 1.90
N GLY A 663 45.23 -24.46 2.78
CA GLY A 663 45.32 -24.23 4.21
C GLY A 663 46.21 -25.17 5.03
N ASN A 664 45.96 -25.15 6.34
CA ASN A 664 46.25 -26.23 7.29
C ASN A 664 44.95 -26.41 8.08
N ASP A 665 44.18 -27.42 7.70
CA ASP A 665 42.72 -27.40 7.86
C ASP A 665 42.25 -28.48 8.83
N THR A 666 41.20 -28.16 9.59
CA THR A 666 40.80 -28.91 10.79
C THR A 666 39.38 -29.45 10.67
N LEU A 667 39.23 -30.77 10.81
CA LEU A 667 37.93 -31.43 10.93
C LEU A 667 37.62 -31.72 12.41
N ILE A 668 36.68 -30.97 12.99
CA ILE A 668 36.13 -31.19 14.33
C ILE A 668 34.89 -32.09 14.21
N LEU A 669 34.88 -33.18 14.95
CA LEU A 669 33.75 -34.09 15.05
C LEU A 669 32.84 -33.67 16.21
N ARG A 670 31.58 -33.37 15.92
CA ARG A 670 30.53 -33.09 16.91
C ARG A 670 29.57 -34.28 17.02
N VAL A 671 28.96 -34.46 18.18
CA VAL A 671 27.95 -35.51 18.40
C VAL A 671 26.85 -35.01 19.34
N SER A 672 25.60 -35.39 19.08
CA SER A 672 24.48 -35.06 19.95
C SER A 672 24.28 -36.11 21.06
N ASP A 673 23.67 -35.68 22.18
CA ASP A 673 23.33 -36.56 23.31
C ASP A 673 22.44 -37.75 22.89
N ASP A 674 21.57 -37.56 21.90
CA ASP A 674 20.72 -38.63 21.35
C ASP A 674 21.53 -39.67 20.56
N VAL A 675 22.54 -39.24 19.79
CA VAL A 675 23.46 -40.15 19.09
C VAL A 675 24.34 -40.90 20.09
N LEU A 676 24.89 -40.21 21.10
CA LEU A 676 25.61 -40.83 22.23
C LEU A 676 24.77 -41.91 22.92
N ALA A 677 23.52 -41.60 23.27
CA ALA A 677 22.60 -42.54 23.92
C ALA A 677 22.29 -43.77 23.06
N LYS A 678 22.11 -43.60 21.74
CA LYS A 678 21.89 -44.70 20.78
C LYS A 678 23.13 -45.58 20.58
N LEU A 679 24.33 -45.03 20.76
CA LEU A 679 25.61 -45.73 20.58
C LEU A 679 26.17 -46.35 21.87
N ALA A 680 25.58 -46.10 23.03
CA ALA A 680 26.00 -46.69 24.32
C ALA A 680 26.02 -48.25 24.31
N GLU A 681 25.20 -48.87 23.47
CA GLU A 681 25.13 -50.33 23.27
C GLU A 681 25.95 -50.82 22.06
N ALA A 682 26.64 -49.93 21.33
CA ALA A 682 27.43 -50.24 20.14
C ALA A 682 28.87 -50.64 20.51
N SER A 683 29.17 -51.94 20.40
CA SER A 683 30.46 -52.52 20.83
C SER A 683 31.59 -52.45 19.80
N LYS A 684 31.41 -51.71 18.70
CA LYS A 684 32.44 -51.60 17.64
C LYS A 684 32.76 -50.14 17.34
N ALA A 685 34.04 -49.80 17.50
CA ALA A 685 34.59 -48.54 17.02
C ALA A 685 34.42 -48.45 15.50
N THR A 686 34.01 -47.27 15.03
CA THR A 686 33.82 -46.99 13.60
C THR A 686 35.06 -46.30 13.04
N THR A 687 35.49 -46.70 11.84
CA THR A 687 36.60 -46.04 11.16
C THR A 687 36.14 -44.78 10.44
N LEU A 688 36.73 -43.65 10.84
CA LEU A 688 36.68 -42.36 10.17
C LEU A 688 38.07 -42.11 9.58
N THR A 689 38.13 -41.81 8.29
CA THR A 689 39.39 -41.51 7.60
C THR A 689 39.35 -40.08 7.13
N LEU A 690 40.38 -39.31 7.47
CA LEU A 690 40.54 -37.92 7.09
C LEU A 690 40.58 -37.79 5.57
N ALA A 691 39.86 -36.81 5.01
CA ALA A 691 39.90 -36.57 3.57
C ALA A 691 41.29 -36.07 3.14
N ALA A 692 41.57 -36.09 1.84
CA ALA A 692 42.82 -35.51 1.33
C ALA A 692 42.82 -33.99 1.49
N ASN A 693 44.01 -33.41 1.76
CA ASN A 693 44.20 -31.97 2.01
C ASN A 693 43.48 -31.45 3.28
N LEU A 694 43.27 -32.31 4.28
CA LEU A 694 42.96 -31.90 5.65
C LEU A 694 44.11 -32.38 6.53
N GLU A 695 44.64 -31.52 7.39
CA GLU A 695 45.78 -31.83 8.24
C GLU A 695 45.34 -32.31 9.63
N ASN A 696 44.28 -31.72 10.20
CA ASN A 696 43.91 -31.99 11.59
C ASN A 696 42.55 -32.70 11.70
N LEU A 697 42.44 -33.65 12.63
CA LEU A 697 41.23 -34.40 12.97
C LEU A 697 41.02 -34.37 14.48
N ASP A 698 40.01 -33.63 14.94
CA ASP A 698 39.71 -33.44 16.36
C ASP A 698 38.39 -34.13 16.74
N ALA A 699 38.49 -35.19 17.54
CA ALA A 699 37.36 -35.93 18.09
C ALA A 699 37.08 -35.59 19.57
N SER A 700 37.75 -34.60 20.17
CA SER A 700 37.67 -34.31 21.62
C SER A 700 36.24 -34.02 22.11
N LEU A 701 35.38 -33.48 21.24
CA LEU A 701 33.97 -33.19 21.55
C LEU A 701 33.04 -34.41 21.46
N THR A 702 33.56 -35.61 21.17
CA THR A 702 32.75 -36.84 20.98
C THR A 702 32.60 -37.72 22.23
N GLY A 703 32.99 -37.19 23.40
CA GLY A 703 32.76 -37.83 24.69
C GLY A 703 33.61 -39.07 24.93
N ASN A 704 32.97 -40.22 25.19
CA ASN A 704 33.64 -41.51 25.41
C ASN A 704 33.40 -42.52 24.26
N LEU A 705 33.07 -42.02 23.08
CA LEU A 705 32.74 -42.83 21.91
C LEU A 705 33.99 -43.55 21.39
N ASN A 706 33.94 -44.88 21.27
CA ASN A 706 35.06 -45.63 20.69
C ASN A 706 35.16 -45.32 19.17
N LEU A 707 36.26 -44.72 18.72
CA LEU A 707 36.48 -44.33 17.32
C LEU A 707 37.79 -44.94 16.78
N ASN A 708 37.83 -45.29 15.49
CA ASN A 708 39.10 -45.49 14.80
C ASN A 708 39.33 -44.27 13.90
N LEU A 709 40.25 -43.39 14.30
CA LEU A 709 40.63 -42.19 13.59
C LEU A 709 41.85 -42.51 12.73
N THR A 710 41.75 -42.29 11.41
CA THR A 710 42.86 -42.50 10.49
C THR A 710 43.16 -41.22 9.73
N GLY A 711 44.41 -40.77 9.71
CA GLY A 711 44.89 -39.66 8.90
C GLY A 711 45.02 -40.02 7.41
N ASN A 712 45.84 -39.27 6.69
CA ASN A 712 45.98 -39.36 5.24
C ASN A 712 47.43 -39.64 4.78
N LYS A 713 48.07 -38.69 4.10
CA LYS A 713 49.41 -38.80 3.49
C LYS A 713 50.25 -37.53 3.73
N ASP A 714 49.74 -36.64 4.55
CA ASP A 714 50.26 -35.33 4.91
C ASP A 714 50.40 -35.31 6.43
N ASN A 715 51.30 -34.50 7.00
CA ASN A 715 51.59 -34.51 8.43
C ASN A 715 50.35 -34.13 9.25
N ASN A 716 49.74 -35.10 9.93
CA ASN A 716 48.45 -34.92 10.59
C ASN A 716 48.54 -34.64 12.09
N ILE A 717 47.59 -33.87 12.62
CA ILE A 717 47.33 -33.81 14.07
C ILE A 717 46.01 -34.52 14.34
N ILE A 718 46.04 -35.65 15.06
CA ILE A 718 44.84 -36.42 15.40
C ILE A 718 44.62 -36.37 16.92
N ILE A 719 43.47 -35.85 17.33
CA ILE A 719 43.04 -35.75 18.73
C ILE A 719 41.86 -36.69 18.95
N GLY A 720 42.02 -37.64 19.87
CA GLY A 720 40.99 -38.59 20.30
C GLY A 720 40.09 -38.05 21.39
N ASN A 721 39.47 -38.96 22.15
CA ASN A 721 38.47 -38.65 23.18
C ASN A 721 38.64 -39.56 24.42
N SER A 722 37.70 -39.59 25.37
CA SER A 722 37.80 -40.41 26.59
C SER A 722 37.38 -41.89 26.42
N GLY A 723 37.14 -42.34 25.19
CA GLY A 723 36.77 -43.72 24.84
C GLY A 723 37.99 -44.55 24.43
N ASN A 724 37.81 -45.84 24.15
CA ASN A 724 38.90 -46.69 23.65
C ASN A 724 39.07 -46.44 22.13
N ASN A 725 40.05 -45.63 21.77
CA ASN A 725 40.26 -45.18 20.40
C ASN A 725 41.35 -46.00 19.68
N ILE A 726 41.30 -46.04 18.36
CA ILE A 726 42.45 -46.41 17.51
C ILE A 726 42.84 -45.18 16.70
N LEU A 727 43.99 -44.58 16.98
CA LEU A 727 44.57 -43.51 16.20
C LEU A 727 45.62 -44.12 15.26
N ASN A 728 45.53 -43.78 13.98
CA ASN A 728 46.46 -44.20 12.94
C ASN A 728 46.84 -42.98 12.11
N GLY A 729 48.06 -42.47 12.23
CA GLY A 729 48.51 -41.29 11.47
C GLY A 729 48.46 -41.56 9.97
N GLY A 730 49.24 -42.55 9.53
CA GLY A 730 49.21 -43.08 8.17
C GLY A 730 50.54 -42.90 7.46
N ALA A 731 50.76 -41.74 6.86
CA ALA A 731 52.03 -41.36 6.26
C ALA A 731 52.20 -39.83 6.29
N GLY A 732 53.40 -39.37 6.57
CA GLY A 732 53.64 -38.01 7.06
C GLY A 732 54.26 -38.08 8.44
N ASP A 733 54.84 -36.98 8.94
CA ASP A 733 55.30 -36.92 10.33
C ASP A 733 54.12 -36.52 11.22
N ASP A 734 53.42 -37.51 11.76
CA ASP A 734 52.12 -37.34 12.40
C ASP A 734 52.22 -37.05 13.91
N THR A 735 51.22 -36.39 14.49
CA THR A 735 51.09 -36.16 15.94
C THR A 735 49.76 -36.68 16.45
N LEU A 736 49.81 -37.69 17.31
CA LEU A 736 48.64 -38.42 17.82
C LEU A 736 48.45 -38.16 19.32
N TYR A 737 47.30 -37.61 19.70
CA TYR A 737 46.87 -37.41 21.09
C TYR A 737 45.65 -38.30 21.36
N ALA A 738 45.81 -39.42 22.08
CA ALA A 738 44.70 -40.35 22.25
C ALA A 738 43.55 -39.79 23.12
N GLY A 739 43.87 -38.93 24.09
CA GLY A 739 42.89 -38.24 24.94
C GLY A 739 43.17 -38.44 26.44
N GLU A 740 42.17 -38.13 27.27
CA GLU A 740 42.19 -38.43 28.70
C GLU A 740 41.18 -39.55 28.97
N GLY A 741 41.67 -40.75 29.31
CA GLY A 741 40.88 -41.97 29.45
C GLY A 741 40.97 -42.92 28.25
N GLY A 742 40.27 -44.06 28.40
CA GLY A 742 40.29 -45.15 27.43
C GLY A 742 41.49 -46.08 27.58
N ASN A 743 41.51 -47.12 26.74
CA ASN A 743 42.66 -47.97 26.49
C ASN A 743 42.91 -47.90 24.99
N ASN A 744 43.82 -47.03 24.57
CA ASN A 744 43.93 -46.60 23.19
C ASN A 744 44.95 -47.43 22.42
N ILE A 745 44.84 -47.42 21.10
CA ILE A 745 45.86 -47.96 20.19
C ILE A 745 46.37 -46.79 19.36
N LEU A 746 47.66 -46.51 19.44
CA LEU A 746 48.32 -45.51 18.62
C LEU A 746 49.22 -46.22 17.62
N ILE A 747 49.06 -45.89 16.35
CA ILE A 747 49.88 -46.34 15.23
C ILE A 747 50.33 -45.04 14.56
N GLY A 748 51.62 -44.69 14.61
CA GLY A 748 52.13 -43.55 13.86
C GLY A 748 51.91 -43.78 12.36
N GLY A 749 52.79 -44.56 11.76
CA GLY A 749 52.72 -44.89 10.35
C GLY A 749 54.07 -44.65 9.72
N ALA A 750 54.07 -44.20 8.47
CA ALA A 750 55.29 -43.94 7.73
C ALA A 750 55.73 -42.48 7.85
N GLY A 751 56.57 -42.19 8.86
CA GLY A 751 57.13 -40.87 9.12
C GLY A 751 58.02 -40.84 10.36
N ALA A 752 58.23 -39.66 10.91
CA ALA A 752 58.82 -39.45 12.23
C ALA A 752 57.73 -39.02 13.23
N ASP A 753 56.94 -39.99 13.70
CA ASP A 753 55.67 -39.71 14.39
C ASP A 753 55.83 -39.37 15.88
N VAL A 754 54.93 -38.55 16.40
CA VAL A 754 54.85 -38.18 17.82
C VAL A 754 53.56 -38.72 18.42
N MET A 755 53.66 -39.56 19.45
CA MET A 755 52.52 -40.27 20.05
C MET A 755 52.38 -39.96 21.54
N HIS A 756 51.18 -39.54 21.93
CA HIS A 756 50.76 -39.26 23.29
C HIS A 756 49.60 -40.19 23.66
N GLY A 757 49.85 -41.22 24.48
CA GLY A 757 48.83 -42.17 24.95
C GLY A 757 47.79 -41.47 25.81
N GLY A 758 48.23 -40.84 26.89
CA GLY A 758 47.38 -40.03 27.76
C GLY A 758 47.26 -40.66 29.12
N SER A 759 46.02 -40.87 29.57
CA SER A 759 45.70 -41.67 30.75
C SER A 759 44.89 -42.90 30.33
N GLY A 760 45.43 -44.10 30.57
CA GLY A 760 44.86 -45.34 30.05
C GLY A 760 45.76 -46.55 30.24
N GLN A 761 45.40 -47.68 29.63
CA GLN A 761 46.35 -48.73 29.26
C GLN A 761 46.52 -48.69 27.74
N ASP A 762 47.46 -47.88 27.28
CA ASP A 762 47.61 -47.56 25.86
C ASP A 762 48.60 -48.50 25.16
N THR A 763 48.39 -48.70 23.86
CA THR A 763 49.18 -49.63 23.03
C THR A 763 49.75 -48.90 21.81
N PHE A 764 51.05 -48.65 21.84
CA PHE A 764 51.80 -48.10 20.72
C PHE A 764 52.19 -49.26 19.79
N ARG A 765 51.57 -49.35 18.61
CA ARG A 765 51.64 -50.52 17.72
C ARG A 765 52.41 -50.22 16.43
N PHE A 766 53.38 -51.07 16.16
CA PHE A 766 54.23 -50.99 14.98
C PHE A 766 53.82 -52.04 13.94
N THR A 767 53.37 -51.59 12.77
CA THR A 767 52.69 -52.46 11.78
C THR A 767 53.60 -52.94 10.65
N SER A 768 54.60 -52.14 10.24
CA SER A 768 55.61 -52.50 9.26
C SER A 768 57.02 -51.98 9.64
N LEU A 769 58.07 -52.69 9.22
CA LEU A 769 59.47 -52.29 9.45
C LEU A 769 59.96 -51.18 8.51
N LYS A 770 59.17 -50.80 7.50
CA LYS A 770 59.51 -49.69 6.59
C LYS A 770 59.06 -48.33 7.11
N ASP A 771 58.19 -48.38 8.11
CA ASP A 771 57.44 -47.27 8.65
C ASP A 771 58.32 -46.63 9.74
N LEU A 772 58.99 -47.47 10.54
CA LEU A 772 59.99 -47.12 11.55
C LEU A 772 61.31 -46.59 10.93
N GLY A 773 61.67 -45.34 11.23
CA GLY A 773 62.96 -44.78 10.88
C GLY A 773 64.09 -45.05 11.88
N LEU A 774 65.30 -44.58 11.54
CA LEU A 774 66.51 -44.71 12.38
C LEU A 774 67.17 -43.34 12.60
N GLY A 775 67.32 -42.98 13.87
CA GLY A 775 68.00 -41.77 14.34
C GLY A 775 67.08 -40.56 14.53
N GLU A 776 67.66 -39.51 15.10
CA GLU A 776 67.00 -38.24 15.39
C GLU A 776 66.35 -37.63 14.12
N GLY A 777 65.10 -37.17 14.25
CA GLY A 777 64.31 -36.64 13.13
C GLY A 777 63.81 -37.68 12.13
N LYS A 778 63.86 -38.98 12.47
CA LYS A 778 63.31 -40.09 11.68
C LYS A 778 62.61 -41.17 12.51
N GLN A 779 62.96 -41.25 13.78
CA GLN A 779 62.39 -42.18 14.75
C GLN A 779 61.08 -41.64 15.34
N ASP A 780 60.14 -42.54 15.60
CA ASP A 780 58.94 -42.25 16.39
C ASP A 780 59.33 -41.77 17.80
N VAL A 781 58.50 -40.91 18.38
CA VAL A 781 58.66 -40.34 19.72
C VAL A 781 57.39 -40.58 20.54
N ILE A 782 57.49 -41.37 21.60
CA ILE A 782 56.41 -41.61 22.55
C ILE A 782 56.64 -40.72 23.79
N TRP A 783 55.71 -39.81 24.07
CA TRP A 783 55.95 -38.71 25.03
C TRP A 783 55.59 -39.00 26.49
N ASN A 784 54.68 -39.94 26.74
CA ASN A 784 54.06 -40.17 28.05
C ASN A 784 53.79 -41.65 28.35
N PHE A 785 54.72 -42.53 27.99
CA PHE A 785 54.62 -43.98 28.21
C PHE A 785 54.59 -44.33 29.71
N THR A 786 53.54 -44.99 30.18
CA THR A 786 53.39 -45.42 31.58
C THR A 786 53.88 -46.86 31.76
N GLN A 787 55.09 -47.02 32.32
CA GLN A 787 55.71 -48.33 32.51
C GLN A 787 54.84 -49.31 33.32
N GLY A 788 54.69 -50.53 32.83
CA GLY A 788 53.87 -51.60 33.41
C GLY A 788 52.42 -51.57 32.92
N GLU A 789 51.87 -50.39 32.64
CA GLU A 789 50.49 -50.20 32.19
C GLU A 789 50.44 -50.23 30.65
N ASP A 790 51.16 -49.32 29.99
CA ASP A 790 51.23 -49.21 28.54
C ASP A 790 52.01 -50.35 27.87
N LYS A 791 51.83 -50.51 26.56
CA LYS A 791 52.39 -51.61 25.77
C LYS A 791 52.99 -51.14 24.45
N LEU A 792 54.18 -51.66 24.14
CA LEU A 792 54.82 -51.57 22.83
C LEU A 792 54.51 -52.84 22.03
N ASP A 793 53.67 -52.75 21.00
CA ASP A 793 53.16 -53.90 20.23
C ASP A 793 53.94 -54.12 18.93
N PHE A 794 54.80 -55.14 18.96
CA PHE A 794 55.60 -55.62 17.83
C PHE A 794 55.05 -56.94 17.24
N SER A 795 53.86 -57.39 17.66
CA SER A 795 53.31 -58.71 17.33
C SER A 795 53.09 -58.93 15.82
N LEU A 796 52.87 -57.85 15.08
CA LEU A 796 52.72 -57.86 13.61
C LEU A 796 54.06 -58.04 12.88
N LEU A 797 55.17 -57.57 13.43
CA LEU A 797 56.50 -57.59 12.79
C LEU A 797 57.23 -58.94 12.91
N LYS A 798 56.73 -59.83 13.78
CA LYS A 798 57.08 -61.24 14.00
C LYS A 798 58.52 -61.60 14.36
N GLY A 799 58.67 -62.36 15.45
CA GLY A 799 59.92 -63.00 15.86
C GLY A 799 60.93 -62.08 16.55
N TRP A 800 60.46 -61.01 17.18
CA TRP A 800 61.25 -60.07 17.96
C TRP A 800 61.42 -60.53 19.41
N SER A 801 62.57 -60.25 20.01
CA SER A 801 62.84 -60.54 21.43
C SER A 801 63.58 -59.40 22.11
N PHE A 802 63.05 -58.92 23.23
CA PHE A 802 63.71 -57.89 24.04
C PHE A 802 64.90 -58.49 24.82
N LYS A 803 66.02 -57.77 24.83
CA LYS A 803 67.28 -58.19 25.48
C LYS A 803 67.55 -57.48 26.81
N GLY A 804 66.83 -56.40 27.10
CA GLY A 804 67.05 -55.56 28.28
C GLY A 804 67.66 -54.20 27.93
N THR A 805 68.08 -53.48 28.98
CA THR A 805 68.76 -52.18 28.88
C THR A 805 70.27 -52.33 28.98
N GLY A 806 71.02 -51.63 28.12
CA GLY A 806 72.50 -51.53 28.18
C GLY A 806 73.34 -52.67 27.59
N GLU A 807 72.77 -53.81 27.15
CA GLU A 807 73.50 -54.86 26.40
C GLU A 807 73.37 -54.71 24.87
N ALA A 808 74.45 -54.26 24.20
CA ALA A 808 74.49 -54.08 22.75
C ALA A 808 74.20 -55.36 21.92
N PHE A 809 73.77 -55.19 20.66
CA PHE A 809 73.33 -56.27 19.77
C PHE A 809 74.31 -57.44 19.65
N ALA A 810 73.77 -58.65 19.75
CA ALA A 810 74.51 -59.88 19.48
C ALA A 810 74.26 -60.34 18.03
N ALA A 811 75.33 -60.38 17.21
CA ALA A 811 75.34 -60.82 15.81
C ALA A 811 74.96 -62.30 15.64
N THR A 812 73.66 -62.59 15.82
CA THR A 812 73.09 -63.94 15.98
C THR A 812 72.15 -64.33 14.84
N GLY A 813 71.82 -63.40 13.94
CA GLY A 813 70.80 -63.60 12.90
C GLY A 813 69.35 -63.70 13.42
N THR A 814 69.12 -63.39 14.70
CA THR A 814 67.77 -63.31 15.30
C THR A 814 67.34 -61.85 15.43
N LYS A 815 66.04 -61.56 15.41
CA LYS A 815 65.55 -60.19 15.60
C LYS A 815 65.59 -59.80 17.08
N GLN A 816 66.16 -58.64 17.39
CA GLN A 816 66.46 -58.22 18.76
C GLN A 816 66.00 -56.78 19.00
N LEU A 817 65.31 -56.56 20.12
CA LEU A 817 65.03 -55.23 20.67
C LEU A 817 65.97 -54.98 21.85
N TRP A 818 66.57 -53.80 21.91
CA TRP A 818 67.49 -53.38 22.96
C TRP A 818 67.26 -51.90 23.30
N ALA A 819 67.41 -51.51 24.56
CA ALA A 819 67.22 -50.12 24.99
C ALA A 819 68.49 -49.50 25.60
N GLU A 820 68.76 -48.24 25.27
CA GLU A 820 69.85 -47.41 25.78
C GLU A 820 69.30 -46.12 26.39
N GLN A 821 69.92 -45.62 27.46
CA GLN A 821 69.53 -44.35 28.07
C GLN A 821 70.23 -43.20 27.35
N ASP A 822 69.47 -42.22 26.86
CA ASP A 822 69.98 -40.99 26.25
C ASP A 822 69.47 -39.77 27.04
N GLY A 823 70.29 -39.33 28.01
CA GLY A 823 69.88 -38.30 28.97
C GLY A 823 68.72 -38.78 29.85
N ASP A 824 67.66 -37.99 29.90
CA ASP A 824 66.42 -38.31 30.64
C ASP A 824 65.47 -39.22 29.84
N ASP A 825 65.80 -39.53 28.58
CA ASP A 825 64.98 -40.31 27.65
C ASP A 825 65.55 -41.73 27.41
N LEU A 826 64.72 -42.64 26.92
CA LEU A 826 65.12 -44.01 26.57
C LEU A 826 65.01 -44.25 25.06
N MET A 827 66.09 -44.71 24.44
CA MET A 827 66.14 -45.09 23.04
C MET A 827 65.98 -46.60 22.88
N LEU A 828 64.90 -47.04 22.25
CA LEU A 828 64.66 -48.43 21.88
C LEU A 828 65.14 -48.67 20.44
N TYR A 829 66.15 -49.52 20.27
CA TYR A 829 66.69 -49.92 18.98
C TYR A 829 66.21 -51.33 18.58
N GLY A 830 65.95 -51.52 17.28
CA GLY A 830 65.65 -52.82 16.71
C GLY A 830 66.63 -53.23 15.62
N ASN A 831 67.07 -54.48 15.64
CA ASN A 831 67.92 -55.10 14.60
C ASN A 831 67.27 -56.41 14.13
N SER A 832 67.08 -56.53 12.82
CA SER A 832 66.44 -57.65 12.12
C SER A 832 67.41 -58.45 11.24
N ALA A 833 68.57 -57.89 10.92
CA ALA A 833 69.49 -58.41 9.91
C ALA A 833 70.65 -59.26 10.47
N GLY A 834 70.84 -59.30 11.79
CA GLY A 834 72.00 -59.98 12.40
C GLY A 834 73.32 -59.23 12.22
N SER A 835 73.27 -57.96 11.81
CA SER A 835 74.38 -57.00 11.91
C SER A 835 74.64 -56.67 13.39
N VAL A 836 75.57 -55.75 13.64
CA VAL A 836 75.70 -55.03 14.93
C VAL A 836 75.00 -53.67 14.91
N ASP A 837 74.55 -53.20 13.75
CA ASP A 837 73.83 -51.94 13.59
C ASP A 837 72.32 -52.11 13.82
N ALA A 838 71.66 -51.05 14.27
CA ALA A 838 70.20 -50.98 14.31
C ALA A 838 69.61 -50.78 12.91
N ASP A 839 68.43 -51.34 12.65
CA ASP A 839 67.62 -51.05 11.47
C ASP A 839 66.66 -49.87 11.72
N PHE A 840 66.19 -49.70 12.97
CA PHE A 840 65.32 -48.60 13.42
C PHE A 840 65.58 -48.19 14.86
N SER A 841 65.07 -47.03 15.26
CA SER A 841 64.99 -46.57 16.64
C SER A 841 63.61 -45.97 16.95
N ILE A 842 63.21 -46.00 18.23
CA ILE A 842 62.03 -45.33 18.79
C ILE A 842 62.49 -44.63 20.07
N LYS A 843 62.05 -43.39 20.27
CA LYS A 843 62.34 -42.60 21.48
C LYS A 843 61.19 -42.66 22.46
N LEU A 844 61.46 -42.96 23.73
CA LEU A 844 60.51 -42.85 24.84
C LEU A 844 60.95 -41.73 25.78
N VAL A 845 60.15 -40.68 25.88
CA VAL A 845 60.50 -39.46 26.62
C VAL A 845 60.34 -39.67 28.13
N GLY A 846 61.34 -39.27 28.92
CA GLY A 846 61.27 -39.30 30.39
C GLY A 846 61.28 -40.69 31.04
N ILE A 847 61.62 -41.75 30.30
CA ILE A 847 61.60 -43.14 30.78
C ILE A 847 63.01 -43.61 31.18
N SER A 848 63.12 -44.33 32.29
CA SER A 848 64.39 -44.85 32.83
C SER A 848 64.65 -46.34 32.59
N GLY A 849 63.76 -47.03 31.86
CA GLY A 849 63.93 -48.44 31.51
C GLY A 849 62.64 -49.13 31.07
N LEU A 850 62.78 -50.33 30.51
CA LEU A 850 61.68 -51.20 30.06
C LEU A 850 61.86 -52.63 30.61
N SER A 851 60.75 -53.32 30.80
CA SER A 851 60.63 -54.70 31.26
C SER A 851 60.06 -55.60 30.15
N ALA A 852 59.98 -56.92 30.39
CA ALA A 852 59.33 -57.83 29.45
C ALA A 852 57.81 -57.62 29.37
N ASP A 853 57.18 -57.08 30.43
CA ASP A 853 55.74 -56.86 30.52
C ASP A 853 55.28 -55.59 29.78
N ASP A 854 56.22 -54.75 29.35
CA ASP A 854 55.99 -53.55 28.54
C ASP A 854 55.84 -53.86 27.03
N PHE A 855 56.02 -55.11 26.61
CA PHE A 855 55.97 -55.50 25.19
C PHE A 855 54.88 -56.54 24.88
N ILE A 856 54.27 -56.40 23.70
CA ILE A 856 53.49 -57.47 23.05
C ILE A 856 54.34 -58.04 21.90
N LEU A 857 54.88 -59.25 22.12
CA LEU A 857 55.74 -59.97 21.18
C LEU A 857 55.06 -61.27 20.69
N SER A 858 55.47 -61.78 19.52
CA SER A 858 54.88 -62.96 18.85
C SER A 858 55.83 -64.15 18.72
#